data_AF-A0A835JGL2-F1
#
_entry.id   AF-A0A835JGL2-F1
#
_cell.length_a   1.000
_cell.length_b   1.000
_cell.length_c   1.000
_cell.angle_alpha   90.00
_cell.angle_beta   90.00
_cell.angle_gamma   90.00
#
_symmetry.space_group_name_H-M   'P 1'
#
loop_
_entity.id
_entity.type
_entity.pdbx_description
1 polymer ?
#
loop_
_entity_poly.entity_id
_entity_poly.type
_entity_poly.pdbx_seq_one_letter_code
_entity_poly.pdbx_strand_id
1 'polypeptide(L)'
;MVEIRKNRREESLQKKRREGIQAQAMPATLNSSAAEKKQLEHLPSMVAGVWTEDGNLQLEATTQFRKLLSIERSPPIEEVIQAGVVPRFVQFLMREDFPQLQFEAAWALTNIASGTSENTKVVIDHGAVPIFVQLLASPSDDVREQAVWALGNVAGDSPRCRDLVLGHGALLPLLAQLNENAKLSMLRNATWTLSNFCRGKPQPRFDQVKPALPALARLIHSDDEEVLTDACWALSYLSDGTNDKIQAVIEAGVCPRLVELLLHPSPSVLIPALRTVGNIVTGDDMQTQCIINHQALPCLLNLLANNYKKSIKKEACWTISNITAGNKEQIQAVVEANIVGPLVHLLQNAEFDIKKEAAWAISNATSGGAHEQIKYLVSQGCIKPLCDLLICPDPRIVTVCLEGLENILKVGEADKNLSETGGVNLYAQMIDDAEGLEKIENLQSHDNTEIYEKAVKILETYWLEEEDETMPPGDASQSGFQFGGEAPAVPSGVLAAGSVNVLKDCIEMKPQQGRRHKTGAAPQSYLTLDLYALKMLTGFQLVSVTLTSGWVAVFLKENMGLRYFLSRLLLSRFPFVCLARGLKKHLKRLNAPKHWMLDKLGGAFAPKPSSGPHKSRECLPLILILRNRLKYALTGREVLAILMQRHVLVDGKVRTDKTYPSGFMDVVSIPKTNESFRLLYDTKGRFRLHSLRDDEAKFKLCKVRSVQFGQKGIPYLNTYDGRTIRYPDPLIKANDTIKLDLENNKIVDFIKFDVGNVVMVTGGRNRGRVGVIKNREKHKGTFETIHVQDATGHEFATRLGNVFTIGKGTKPWISLPKGKGIKLSIIEEAKKRLAASQTAA
;
A
#
# COMPACT_ATOMS: atom_id res chain seq x y z
N MET A 1 8.63 -8.88 -5.91
CA MET A 1 7.77 -7.82 -5.30
C MET A 1 8.23 -7.41 -3.90
N VAL A 2 8.77 -8.33 -3.09
CA VAL A 2 9.38 -8.05 -1.77
C VAL A 2 10.65 -7.19 -1.90
N GLU A 3 11.48 -7.47 -2.89
CA GLU A 3 12.70 -6.70 -3.22
C GLU A 3 12.39 -5.26 -3.65
N ILE A 4 11.33 -5.07 -4.44
CA ILE A 4 10.81 -3.74 -4.83
C ILE A 4 10.28 -2.95 -3.61
N ARG A 5 9.79 -3.64 -2.57
CA ARG A 5 9.37 -3.01 -1.31
C ARG A 5 10.56 -2.68 -0.40
N LYS A 6 11.63 -3.50 -0.41
CA LYS A 6 12.89 -3.25 0.31
C LYS A 6 13.58 -2.01 -0.26
N ASN A 7 13.73 -1.95 -1.59
CA ASN A 7 14.33 -0.82 -2.31
C ASN A 7 13.54 0.49 -2.11
N ARG A 8 12.20 0.45 -2.14
CA ARG A 8 11.36 1.65 -1.88
C ARG A 8 11.42 2.17 -0.44
N ARG A 9 11.65 1.29 0.54
CA ARG A 9 11.81 1.68 1.94
C ARG A 9 13.16 2.37 2.15
N GLU A 10 14.21 1.84 1.52
CA GLU A 10 15.53 2.46 1.47
C GLU A 10 15.48 3.82 0.76
N GLU A 11 14.83 3.93 -0.40
CA GLU A 11 14.61 5.20 -1.11
C GLU A 11 13.83 6.24 -0.28
N SER A 12 12.81 5.82 0.48
CA SER A 12 12.04 6.73 1.34
C SER A 12 12.81 7.20 2.58
N LEU A 13 13.73 6.38 3.11
CA LEU A 13 14.63 6.77 4.18
C LEU A 13 15.73 7.71 3.63
N GLN A 14 16.18 7.48 2.41
CA GLN A 14 17.18 8.31 1.71
C GLN A 14 16.65 9.69 1.32
N LYS A 15 15.39 9.82 0.89
CA LYS A 15 14.79 11.13 0.61
C LYS A 15 14.75 12.01 1.86
N LYS A 16 14.42 11.43 3.02
CA LYS A 16 14.46 12.14 4.31
C LYS A 16 15.89 12.53 4.74
N ARG A 17 16.91 11.79 4.30
CA ARG A 17 18.33 12.11 4.55
C ARG A 17 18.83 13.23 3.65
N ARG A 18 18.51 13.22 2.35
CA ARG A 18 18.80 14.34 1.44
C ARG A 18 18.17 15.64 1.94
N GLU A 19 16.94 15.56 2.45
CA GLU A 19 16.22 16.70 3.06
C GLU A 19 16.81 17.12 4.43
N GLY A 20 17.43 16.22 5.18
CA GLY A 20 18.07 16.51 6.48
C GLY A 20 19.47 17.11 6.37
N ILE A 21 20.28 16.65 5.42
CA ILE A 21 21.65 17.15 5.16
C ILE A 21 21.61 18.55 4.52
N GLN A 22 20.61 18.85 3.67
CA GLN A 22 20.43 20.21 3.13
C GLN A 22 20.07 21.25 4.21
N ALA A 23 19.57 20.83 5.37
CA ALA A 23 19.02 21.75 6.39
C ALA A 23 20.07 22.37 7.32
N GLN A 24 21.35 21.96 7.30
CA GLN A 24 22.33 22.35 8.34
C GLN A 24 23.49 23.26 7.89
N ALA A 25 23.46 23.85 6.69
CA ALA A 25 24.55 24.72 6.24
C ALA A 25 24.18 26.18 5.93
N MET A 26 22.99 26.71 6.27
CA MET A 26 22.67 28.11 5.93
C MET A 26 21.71 28.81 6.93
N PRO A 27 21.93 30.10 7.25
CA PRO A 27 20.92 30.97 7.86
C PRO A 27 19.78 31.25 6.86
N ALA A 28 18.55 31.25 7.36
CA ALA A 28 17.36 31.51 6.56
C ALA A 28 17.37 32.93 5.96
N THR A 29 17.40 33.03 4.62
CA THR A 29 16.97 34.24 3.91
C THR A 29 15.67 33.97 3.18
N LEU A 30 14.59 34.56 3.71
CA LEU A 30 13.25 34.53 3.13
C LEU A 30 13.19 35.51 1.94
N ASN A 31 12.93 35.02 0.72
CA ASN A 31 12.13 35.63 -0.38
C ASN A 31 12.54 35.07 -1.77
N SER A 32 11.93 33.98 -2.26
CA SER A 32 12.45 33.28 -3.47
C SER A 32 11.78 33.66 -4.81
N SER A 33 10.46 33.87 -4.89
CA SER A 33 9.80 33.92 -6.22
C SER A 33 10.10 35.15 -7.10
N ALA A 34 10.52 36.29 -6.53
CA ALA A 34 10.87 37.50 -7.27
C ALA A 34 12.39 37.62 -7.54
N ALA A 35 13.22 37.00 -6.69
CA ALA A 35 14.67 36.99 -6.83
C ALA A 35 15.13 36.01 -7.92
N GLU A 36 14.45 34.86 -8.06
CA GLU A 36 14.71 33.84 -9.08
C GLU A 36 14.65 34.41 -10.50
N LYS A 37 13.64 35.24 -10.82
CA LYS A 37 13.51 35.87 -12.14
C LYS A 37 14.57 36.94 -12.42
N LYS A 38 14.98 37.71 -11.41
CA LYS A 38 16.04 38.73 -11.55
C LYS A 38 17.43 38.13 -11.70
N GLN A 39 17.71 36.98 -11.10
CA GLN A 39 19.03 36.35 -11.18
C GLN A 39 19.27 35.66 -12.53
N LEU A 40 18.24 35.11 -13.17
CA LEU A 40 18.34 34.54 -14.53
C LEU A 40 18.63 35.60 -15.61
N GLU A 41 18.29 36.87 -15.39
CA GLU A 41 18.63 37.98 -16.31
C GLU A 41 20.15 38.25 -16.37
N HIS A 42 20.90 37.87 -15.33
CA HIS A 42 22.36 38.10 -15.22
C HIS A 42 23.18 36.89 -15.72
N LEU A 43 22.52 35.85 -16.24
CA LEU A 43 23.19 34.64 -16.73
C LEU A 43 24.23 34.94 -17.85
N PRO A 44 23.98 35.83 -18.83
CA PRO A 44 24.96 36.14 -19.86
C PRO A 44 26.25 36.78 -19.32
N SER A 45 26.15 37.68 -18.34
CA SER A 45 27.34 38.29 -17.72
C SER A 45 28.13 37.29 -16.88
N MET A 46 27.45 36.37 -16.20
CA MET A 46 28.10 35.29 -15.44
C MET A 46 28.86 34.34 -16.38
N VAL A 47 28.24 33.96 -17.51
CA VAL A 47 28.90 33.15 -18.54
C VAL A 47 30.14 33.87 -19.05
N ALA A 48 30.03 35.15 -19.41
CA ALA A 48 31.18 35.95 -19.84
C ALA A 48 32.31 35.95 -18.80
N GLY A 49 31.98 36.13 -17.51
CA GLY A 49 32.93 36.09 -16.39
C GLY A 49 33.72 34.78 -16.29
N VAL A 50 33.05 33.64 -16.46
CA VAL A 50 33.66 32.29 -16.45
C VAL A 50 34.60 32.06 -17.64
N TRP A 51 34.36 32.71 -18.78
CA TRP A 51 35.20 32.60 -19.99
C TRP A 51 36.29 33.68 -20.10
N THR A 52 36.40 34.60 -19.13
CA THR A 52 37.52 35.53 -19.08
C THR A 52 38.83 34.82 -18.74
N GLU A 53 39.96 35.51 -18.91
CA GLU A 53 41.28 35.07 -18.42
C GLU A 53 41.65 35.69 -17.06
N ASP A 54 40.83 36.61 -16.53
CA ASP A 54 41.05 37.23 -15.22
C ASP A 54 40.55 36.30 -14.11
N GLY A 55 41.48 35.84 -13.26
CA GLY A 55 41.17 34.95 -12.15
C GLY A 55 40.12 35.51 -11.18
N ASN A 56 40.11 36.82 -10.94
CA ASN A 56 39.15 37.42 -10.00
C ASN A 56 37.72 37.37 -10.57
N LEU A 57 37.56 37.65 -11.86
CA LEU A 57 36.26 37.57 -12.55
C LEU A 57 35.80 36.11 -12.72
N GLN A 58 36.73 35.18 -12.97
CA GLN A 58 36.43 33.75 -12.97
C GLN A 58 35.89 33.30 -11.60
N LEU A 59 36.54 33.70 -10.52
CA LEU A 59 36.11 33.37 -9.15
C LEU A 59 34.74 33.98 -8.84
N GLU A 60 34.56 35.28 -9.09
CA GLU A 60 33.30 35.96 -8.83
C GLU A 60 32.13 35.30 -9.56
N ALA A 61 32.29 35.05 -10.86
CA ALA A 61 31.25 34.43 -11.67
C ALA A 61 30.96 32.99 -11.23
N THR A 62 31.99 32.21 -10.88
CA THR A 62 31.83 30.83 -10.39
C THR A 62 31.11 30.80 -9.03
N THR A 63 31.43 31.71 -8.12
CA THR A 63 30.70 31.89 -6.85
C THR A 63 29.23 32.25 -7.09
N GLN A 64 28.93 33.11 -8.07
CA GLN A 64 27.56 33.44 -8.44
C GLN A 64 26.80 32.20 -8.97
N PHE A 65 27.43 31.39 -9.82
CA PHE A 65 26.84 30.14 -10.30
C PHE A 65 26.59 29.15 -9.15
N ARG A 66 27.55 28.97 -8.25
CA ARG A 66 27.36 28.11 -7.07
C ARG A 66 26.17 28.59 -6.22
N LYS A 67 26.08 29.89 -5.92
CA LYS A 67 24.97 30.48 -5.16
C LYS A 67 23.62 30.23 -5.86
N LEU A 68 23.55 30.42 -7.17
CA LEU A 68 22.36 30.15 -7.98
C LEU A 68 21.95 28.68 -7.90
N LEU A 69 22.92 27.76 -7.95
CA LEU A 69 22.68 26.32 -7.84
C LEU A 69 22.38 25.84 -6.41
N SER A 70 22.61 26.68 -5.39
CA SER A 70 22.36 26.34 -3.97
C SER A 70 20.93 26.68 -3.50
N ILE A 71 20.06 27.14 -4.40
CA ILE A 71 18.67 27.49 -4.07
C ILE A 71 17.90 26.23 -3.63
N GLU A 72 17.30 26.25 -2.42
CA GLU A 72 16.64 25.09 -1.81
C GLU A 72 15.50 24.49 -2.65
N ARG A 73 14.78 25.33 -3.40
CA ARG A 73 13.60 24.90 -4.16
C ARG A 73 13.81 25.14 -5.65
N SER A 74 13.97 24.04 -6.38
CA SER A 74 14.07 24.03 -7.84
C SER A 74 15.26 24.88 -8.34
N PRO A 75 16.50 24.53 -7.97
CA PRO A 75 17.67 25.22 -8.52
C PRO A 75 17.67 25.10 -10.07
N PRO A 76 18.05 26.16 -10.80
CA PRO A 76 18.01 26.20 -12.26
C PRO A 76 19.20 25.44 -12.87
N ILE A 77 19.28 24.13 -12.57
CA ILE A 77 20.40 23.28 -13.00
C ILE A 77 20.44 23.13 -14.52
N GLU A 78 19.27 22.96 -15.13
CA GLU A 78 19.15 22.75 -16.58
C GLU A 78 19.58 24.01 -17.34
N GLU A 79 19.20 25.20 -16.86
CA GLU A 79 19.59 26.48 -17.45
C GLU A 79 21.11 26.70 -17.35
N VAL A 80 21.74 26.31 -16.23
CA VAL A 80 23.20 26.39 -16.09
C VAL A 80 23.92 25.39 -17.00
N ILE A 81 23.38 24.19 -17.18
CA ILE A 81 23.91 23.21 -18.15
C ILE A 81 23.80 23.76 -19.58
N GLN A 82 22.64 24.29 -19.96
CA GLN A 82 22.39 24.87 -21.28
C GLN A 82 23.25 26.11 -21.57
N ALA A 83 23.66 26.84 -20.53
CA ALA A 83 24.61 27.95 -20.66
C ALA A 83 26.04 27.51 -21.03
N GLY A 84 26.34 26.20 -21.05
CA GLY A 84 27.60 25.66 -21.57
C GLY A 84 28.82 25.87 -20.65
N VAL A 85 28.61 26.17 -19.36
CA VAL A 85 29.70 26.48 -18.40
C VAL A 85 30.32 25.25 -17.74
N VAL A 86 29.67 24.08 -17.81
CA VAL A 86 30.15 22.83 -17.17
C VAL A 86 31.58 22.43 -17.58
N PRO A 87 31.96 22.38 -18.88
CA PRO A 87 33.34 22.08 -19.26
C PRO A 87 34.35 23.06 -18.65
N ARG A 88 33.98 24.33 -18.49
CA ARG A 88 34.86 25.35 -17.92
C ARG A 88 35.01 25.19 -16.41
N PHE A 89 33.95 24.81 -15.70
CA PHE A 89 34.07 24.41 -14.29
C PHE A 89 34.98 23.20 -14.11
N VAL A 90 34.93 22.21 -15.01
CA VAL A 90 35.85 21.07 -14.98
C VAL A 90 37.30 21.52 -15.19
N GLN A 91 37.56 22.47 -16.10
CA GLN A 91 38.91 23.05 -16.25
C GLN A 91 39.38 23.78 -14.99
N PHE A 92 38.49 24.49 -14.30
CA PHE A 92 38.80 25.17 -13.05
C PHE A 92 39.20 24.21 -11.92
N LEU A 93 38.72 22.96 -11.93
CA LEU A 93 39.17 21.94 -10.97
C LEU A 93 40.68 21.66 -11.08
N MET A 94 41.30 21.89 -12.23
CA MET A 94 42.73 21.62 -12.47
C MET A 94 43.64 22.81 -12.08
N ARG A 95 43.08 23.92 -11.61
CA ARG A 95 43.84 25.13 -11.21
C ARG A 95 44.38 25.01 -9.78
N GLU A 96 45.39 24.16 -9.59
CA GLU A 96 46.05 23.96 -8.28
C GLU A 96 46.65 25.25 -7.69
N ASP A 97 47.00 26.21 -8.56
CA ASP A 97 47.45 27.55 -8.19
C ASP A 97 46.35 28.42 -7.56
N PHE A 98 45.08 28.04 -7.72
CA PHE A 98 43.93 28.82 -7.26
C PHE A 98 42.86 27.98 -6.51
N PRO A 99 43.14 27.56 -5.25
CA PRO A 99 42.25 26.69 -4.49
C PRO A 99 40.84 27.22 -4.25
N GLN A 100 40.67 28.55 -4.13
CA GLN A 100 39.35 29.17 -3.97
C GLN A 100 38.47 28.96 -5.21
N LEU A 101 39.06 29.05 -6.41
CA LEU A 101 38.36 28.79 -7.66
C LEU A 101 38.07 27.29 -7.82
N GLN A 102 39.00 26.41 -7.45
CA GLN A 102 38.76 24.96 -7.42
C GLN A 102 37.58 24.61 -6.51
N PHE A 103 37.52 25.20 -5.31
CA PHE A 103 36.46 24.99 -4.34
C PHE A 103 35.09 25.41 -4.87
N GLU A 104 34.97 26.63 -5.40
CA GLU A 104 33.72 27.15 -5.94
C GLU A 104 33.24 26.34 -7.17
N ALA A 105 34.17 25.95 -8.06
CA ALA A 105 33.87 25.11 -9.21
C ALA A 105 33.43 23.69 -8.80
N ALA A 106 34.13 23.08 -7.83
CA ALA A 106 33.78 21.78 -7.28
C ALA A 106 32.39 21.80 -6.64
N TRP A 107 32.05 22.86 -5.92
CA TRP A 107 30.74 23.01 -5.30
C TRP A 107 29.63 23.22 -6.34
N ALA A 108 29.86 24.05 -7.35
CA ALA A 108 28.92 24.21 -8.46
C ALA A 108 28.63 22.85 -9.15
N LEU A 109 29.66 22.08 -9.48
CA LEU A 109 29.53 20.75 -10.09
C LEU A 109 28.85 19.73 -9.14
N THR A 110 29.12 19.81 -7.84
CA THR A 110 28.45 18.98 -6.81
C THR A 110 26.95 19.22 -6.80
N ASN A 111 26.52 20.49 -6.88
CA ASN A 111 25.10 20.84 -6.92
C ASN A 111 24.44 20.37 -8.22
N ILE A 112 25.13 20.46 -9.36
CA ILE A 112 24.64 19.92 -10.64
C ILE A 112 24.46 18.38 -10.54
N ALA A 113 25.46 17.67 -9.99
CA ALA A 113 25.41 16.22 -9.78
C ALA A 113 24.40 15.77 -8.71
N SER A 114 23.85 16.69 -7.91
CA SER A 114 22.78 16.39 -6.94
C SER A 114 21.38 16.36 -7.57
N GLY A 115 21.25 16.77 -8.84
CA GLY A 115 20.01 16.88 -9.61
C GLY A 115 19.45 15.53 -10.11
N THR A 116 19.01 15.51 -11.38
CA THR A 116 18.55 14.27 -12.04
C THR A 116 19.74 13.44 -12.54
N SER A 117 19.50 12.19 -12.90
CA SER A 117 20.55 11.32 -13.46
C SER A 117 21.10 11.86 -14.78
N GLU A 118 20.31 12.59 -15.57
CA GLU A 118 20.77 13.31 -16.76
C GLU A 118 21.76 14.43 -16.39
N ASN A 119 21.49 15.20 -15.34
CA ASN A 119 22.40 16.26 -14.87
C ASN A 119 23.73 15.67 -14.38
N THR A 120 23.67 14.59 -13.59
CA THR A 120 24.85 13.85 -13.13
C THR A 120 25.65 13.30 -14.31
N LYS A 121 24.97 12.79 -15.34
CA LYS A 121 25.61 12.30 -16.55
C LYS A 121 26.38 13.39 -17.27
N VAL A 122 25.87 14.62 -17.34
CA VAL A 122 26.62 15.75 -17.94
C VAL A 122 27.95 15.97 -17.21
N VAL A 123 27.98 15.93 -15.88
CA VAL A 123 29.22 16.07 -15.09
C VAL A 123 30.21 14.92 -15.37
N ILE A 124 29.68 13.69 -15.51
CA ILE A 124 30.47 12.50 -15.85
C ILE A 124 31.05 12.60 -17.26
N ASP A 125 30.23 12.95 -18.25
CA ASP A 125 30.60 12.99 -19.67
C ASP A 125 31.68 14.06 -19.95
N HIS A 126 31.76 15.11 -19.12
CA HIS A 126 32.82 16.12 -19.18
C HIS A 126 34.10 15.72 -18.43
N GLY A 127 34.19 14.51 -17.88
CA GLY A 127 35.44 13.98 -17.30
C GLY A 127 35.75 14.46 -15.87
N ALA A 128 34.76 14.94 -15.11
CA ALA A 128 35.01 15.48 -13.77
C ALA A 128 35.43 14.42 -12.73
N VAL A 129 34.98 13.17 -12.88
CA VAL A 129 35.22 12.07 -11.90
C VAL A 129 36.71 11.82 -11.62
N PRO A 130 37.58 11.54 -12.61
CA PRO A 130 39.01 11.34 -12.34
C PRO A 130 39.67 12.56 -11.68
N ILE A 131 39.24 13.78 -12.02
CA ILE A 131 39.78 15.00 -11.43
C ILE A 131 39.34 15.11 -9.96
N PHE A 132 38.08 14.82 -9.63
CA PHE A 132 37.65 14.76 -8.22
C PHE A 132 38.44 13.72 -7.41
N VAL A 133 38.80 12.58 -8.00
CA VAL A 133 39.66 11.59 -7.32
C VAL A 133 41.06 12.16 -7.06
N GLN A 134 41.64 12.90 -8.01
CA GLN A 134 42.92 13.57 -7.81
C GLN A 134 42.84 14.66 -6.72
N LEU A 135 41.74 15.41 -6.69
CA LEU A 135 41.51 16.47 -5.70
C LEU A 135 41.41 15.97 -4.26
N LEU A 136 41.20 14.66 -4.02
CA LEU A 136 41.31 14.06 -2.69
C LEU A 136 42.74 14.13 -2.12
N ALA A 137 43.76 14.42 -2.93
CA ALA A 137 45.12 14.66 -2.50
C ALA A 137 45.49 16.17 -2.42
N SER A 138 44.52 17.07 -2.63
CA SER A 138 44.77 18.52 -2.58
C SER A 138 45.30 18.96 -1.21
N PRO A 139 46.24 19.93 -1.14
CA PRO A 139 46.68 20.50 0.14
C PRO A 139 45.57 21.27 0.86
N SER A 140 44.52 21.71 0.15
CA SER A 140 43.39 22.46 0.73
C SER A 140 42.33 21.51 1.29
N ASP A 141 42.06 21.62 2.61
CA ASP A 141 41.00 20.87 3.29
C ASP A 141 39.63 21.05 2.62
N ASP A 142 39.27 22.29 2.29
CA ASP A 142 37.96 22.64 1.72
C ASP A 142 37.78 22.01 0.33
N VAL A 143 38.84 21.98 -0.48
CA VAL A 143 38.83 21.33 -1.80
C VAL A 143 38.71 19.81 -1.66
N ARG A 144 39.44 19.19 -0.72
CA ARG A 144 39.30 17.75 -0.44
C ARG A 144 37.89 17.42 -0.01
N GLU A 145 37.32 18.19 0.91
CA GLU A 145 35.97 17.96 1.45
C GLU A 145 34.91 18.09 0.35
N GLN A 146 35.04 19.09 -0.51
CA GLN A 146 34.12 19.29 -1.63
C GLN A 146 34.24 18.18 -2.69
N ALA A 147 35.45 17.69 -2.95
CA ALA A 147 35.68 16.57 -3.85
C ALA A 147 35.07 15.26 -3.31
N VAL A 148 35.18 14.99 -2.00
CA VAL A 148 34.50 13.88 -1.33
C VAL A 148 32.99 13.98 -1.57
N TRP A 149 32.40 15.16 -1.32
CA TRP A 149 30.96 15.35 -1.49
C TRP A 149 30.49 15.17 -2.94
N ALA A 150 31.25 15.68 -3.91
CA ALA A 150 30.99 15.50 -5.33
C ALA A 150 30.95 14.01 -5.72
N LEU A 151 31.97 13.24 -5.31
CA LEU A 151 32.05 11.80 -5.57
C LEU A 151 30.90 11.04 -4.92
N GLY A 152 30.49 11.45 -3.71
CA GLY A 152 29.34 10.86 -3.03
C GLY A 152 28.01 11.09 -3.76
N ASN A 153 27.79 12.27 -4.33
CA ASN A 153 26.60 12.55 -5.16
C ASN A 153 26.60 11.71 -6.45
N VAL A 154 27.75 11.64 -7.14
CA VAL A 154 27.89 10.84 -8.36
C VAL A 154 27.67 9.35 -8.07
N ALA A 155 28.33 8.80 -7.05
CA ALA A 155 28.15 7.38 -6.67
C ALA A 155 26.73 7.08 -6.16
N GLY A 156 26.08 8.06 -5.52
CA GLY A 156 24.73 7.92 -4.98
C GLY A 156 23.59 7.94 -6.01
N ASP A 157 23.87 8.33 -7.26
CA ASP A 157 22.89 8.41 -8.35
C ASP A 157 22.43 7.03 -8.83
N SER A 158 23.36 6.15 -9.20
CA SER A 158 23.05 4.81 -9.70
C SER A 158 24.19 3.81 -9.50
N PRO A 159 23.92 2.49 -9.51
CA PRO A 159 24.97 1.47 -9.44
C PRO A 159 26.04 1.64 -10.52
N ARG A 160 25.66 2.09 -11.73
CA ARG A 160 26.60 2.36 -12.82
C ARG A 160 27.54 3.52 -12.49
N CYS A 161 27.02 4.62 -11.94
CA CYS A 161 27.82 5.77 -11.54
C CYS A 161 28.74 5.43 -10.36
N ARG A 162 28.27 4.65 -9.39
CA ARG A 162 29.08 4.08 -8.30
C ARG A 162 30.26 3.26 -8.83
N ASP A 163 29.99 2.30 -9.73
CA ASP A 163 31.03 1.42 -10.26
C ASP A 163 32.04 2.19 -11.13
N LEU A 164 31.59 3.27 -11.80
CA LEU A 164 32.48 4.20 -12.50
C LEU A 164 33.44 4.91 -11.53
N VAL A 165 32.92 5.44 -10.41
CA VAL A 165 33.73 6.11 -9.38
C VAL A 165 34.74 5.14 -8.77
N LEU A 166 34.31 3.93 -8.41
CA LEU A 166 35.20 2.87 -7.91
C LEU A 166 36.24 2.44 -8.96
N GLY A 167 35.85 2.37 -10.24
CA GLY A 167 36.73 2.05 -11.35
C GLY A 167 37.85 3.05 -11.58
N HIS A 168 37.67 4.31 -11.15
CA HIS A 168 38.70 5.34 -11.15
C HIS A 168 39.58 5.32 -9.89
N GLY A 169 39.44 4.31 -9.01
CA GLY A 169 40.30 4.14 -7.84
C GLY A 169 39.97 5.08 -6.67
N ALA A 170 38.75 5.61 -6.60
CA ALA A 170 38.36 6.62 -5.61
C ALA A 170 38.41 6.15 -4.14
N LEU A 171 38.35 4.83 -3.87
CA LEU A 171 38.23 4.33 -2.50
C LEU A 171 39.47 4.62 -1.65
N LEU A 172 40.67 4.28 -2.10
CA LEU A 172 41.87 4.42 -1.27
C LEU A 172 42.17 5.88 -0.91
N PRO A 173 42.10 6.86 -1.85
CA PRO A 173 42.24 8.28 -1.50
C PRO A 173 41.15 8.78 -0.56
N LEU A 174 39.91 8.26 -0.67
CA LEU A 174 38.83 8.58 0.27
C LEU A 174 39.14 8.05 1.68
N LEU A 175 39.62 6.81 1.80
CA LEU A 175 39.99 6.22 3.09
C LEU A 175 41.14 6.98 3.77
N ALA A 176 42.06 7.57 3.01
CA ALA A 176 43.13 8.40 3.56
C ALA A 176 42.61 9.68 4.26
N GLN A 177 41.40 10.14 3.91
CA GLN A 177 40.75 11.28 4.58
C GLN A 177 40.17 10.92 5.96
N LEU A 178 40.04 9.62 6.27
CA LEU A 178 39.50 9.10 7.53
C LEU A 178 40.63 8.82 8.55
N ASN A 179 41.29 9.89 8.98
CA ASN A 179 42.37 9.86 9.97
C ASN A 179 41.99 10.62 11.25
N GLU A 180 42.79 10.49 12.32
CA GLU A 180 42.51 11.07 13.64
C GLU A 180 42.48 12.61 13.65
N ASN A 181 43.16 13.24 12.68
CA ASN A 181 43.21 14.70 12.56
C ASN A 181 42.05 15.27 11.71
N ALA A 182 41.18 14.41 11.17
CA ALA A 182 40.08 14.84 10.32
C ALA A 182 39.02 15.61 11.12
N LYS A 183 38.61 16.77 10.58
CA LYS A 183 37.49 17.55 11.11
C LYS A 183 36.19 16.72 11.07
N LEU A 184 35.26 17.00 11.97
CA LEU A 184 33.97 16.32 12.02
C LEU A 184 33.18 16.45 10.70
N SER A 185 33.25 17.61 10.03
CA SER A 185 32.60 17.85 8.73
C SER A 185 33.11 16.89 7.66
N MET A 186 34.45 16.75 7.56
CA MET A 186 35.11 15.78 6.69
C MET A 186 34.71 14.35 7.04
N LEU A 187 34.72 13.97 8.32
CA LEU A 187 34.33 12.62 8.75
C LEU A 187 32.89 12.28 8.33
N ARG A 188 31.94 13.20 8.51
CA ARG A 188 30.55 13.04 8.07
C ARG A 188 30.47 12.86 6.56
N ASN A 189 31.08 13.75 5.79
CA ASN A 189 31.05 13.73 4.32
C ASN A 189 31.74 12.48 3.74
N ALA A 190 32.88 12.09 4.29
CA ALA A 190 33.62 10.91 3.87
C ALA A 190 32.87 9.62 4.23
N THR A 191 32.27 9.53 5.42
CA THR A 191 31.47 8.37 5.83
C THR A 191 30.21 8.23 4.98
N TRP A 192 29.52 9.35 4.69
CA TRP A 192 28.37 9.36 3.79
C TRP A 192 28.75 8.90 2.38
N THR A 193 29.85 9.40 1.84
CA THR A 193 30.38 9.00 0.52
C THR A 193 30.77 7.53 0.49
N LEU A 194 31.44 7.03 1.53
CA LEU A 194 31.80 5.63 1.69
C LEU A 194 30.56 4.74 1.73
N SER A 195 29.48 5.19 2.39
CA SER A 195 28.20 4.47 2.40
C SER A 195 27.60 4.35 0.99
N ASN A 196 27.71 5.39 0.15
CA ASN A 196 27.26 5.35 -1.24
C ASN A 196 28.13 4.43 -2.11
N PHE A 197 29.43 4.32 -1.82
CA PHE A 197 30.31 3.36 -2.51
C PHE A 197 29.92 1.90 -2.26
N CYS A 198 29.38 1.60 -1.08
CA CYS A 198 28.91 0.26 -0.72
C CYS A 198 27.46 -0.02 -1.16
N ARG A 199 26.69 1.02 -1.52
CA ARG A 199 25.23 0.97 -1.71
C ARG A 199 24.83 0.45 -3.09
N GLY A 200 23.62 -0.11 -3.18
CA GLY A 200 22.91 -0.35 -4.45
C GLY A 200 22.87 -1.81 -4.89
N LYS A 201 21.90 -2.13 -5.74
CA LYS A 201 21.72 -3.45 -6.37
C LYS A 201 21.74 -3.29 -7.90
N PRO A 202 22.58 -4.03 -8.65
CA PRO A 202 23.53 -5.04 -8.18
C PRO A 202 24.61 -4.44 -7.27
N GLN A 203 25.12 -5.26 -6.34
CA GLN A 203 26.14 -4.84 -5.38
C GLN A 203 27.47 -4.53 -6.07
N PRO A 204 28.29 -3.64 -5.48
CA PRO A 204 29.65 -3.45 -5.97
C PRO A 204 30.45 -4.75 -5.81
N ARG A 205 31.52 -4.88 -6.60
CA ARG A 205 32.45 -6.00 -6.45
C ARG A 205 33.04 -5.97 -5.05
N PHE A 206 32.92 -7.07 -4.32
CA PHE A 206 33.29 -7.10 -2.90
C PHE A 206 34.76 -6.75 -2.69
N ASP A 207 35.68 -7.25 -3.53
CA ASP A 207 37.11 -6.95 -3.45
C ASP A 207 37.43 -5.45 -3.58
N GLN A 208 36.61 -4.71 -4.34
CA GLN A 208 36.79 -3.26 -4.47
C GLN A 208 36.40 -2.51 -3.20
N VAL A 209 35.42 -2.99 -2.43
CA VAL A 209 34.88 -2.29 -1.25
C VAL A 209 35.35 -2.90 0.07
N LYS A 210 35.89 -4.12 0.07
CA LYS A 210 36.48 -4.80 1.23
C LYS A 210 37.50 -3.95 2.00
N PRO A 211 38.38 -3.14 1.34
CA PRO A 211 39.31 -2.26 2.06
C PRO A 211 38.65 -1.20 2.95
N ALA A 212 37.35 -0.95 2.79
CA ALA A 212 36.60 -0.02 3.64
C ALA A 212 36.34 -0.56 5.06
N LEU A 213 36.34 -1.88 5.26
CA LEU A 213 35.93 -2.51 6.51
C LEU A 213 36.72 -2.03 7.74
N PRO A 214 38.07 -1.94 7.71
CA PRO A 214 38.84 -1.43 8.85
C PRO A 214 38.49 0.02 9.21
N ALA A 215 38.19 0.86 8.22
CA ALA A 215 37.78 2.24 8.47
C ALA A 215 36.38 2.30 9.07
N LEU A 216 35.42 1.51 8.54
CA LEU A 216 34.07 1.41 9.07
C LEU A 216 34.06 0.88 10.53
N ALA A 217 34.93 -0.07 10.86
CA ALA A 217 35.10 -0.57 12.22
C ALA A 217 35.55 0.51 13.21
N ARG A 218 36.39 1.46 12.78
CA ARG A 218 36.73 2.64 13.59
C ARG A 218 35.57 3.64 13.66
N LEU A 219 34.89 3.91 12.55
CA LEU A 219 33.84 4.93 12.47
C LEU A 219 32.61 4.62 13.34
N ILE A 220 32.27 3.34 13.54
CA ILE A 220 31.16 2.95 14.43
C ILE A 220 31.43 3.19 15.93
N HIS A 221 32.66 3.58 16.29
CA HIS A 221 33.01 4.03 17.64
C HIS A 221 32.91 5.54 17.82
N SER A 222 32.50 6.29 16.79
CA SER A 222 32.22 7.72 16.91
C SER A 222 31.03 7.98 17.83
N ASP A 223 31.03 9.14 18.50
CA ASP A 223 29.87 9.65 19.25
C ASP A 223 28.91 10.47 18.36
N ASP A 224 29.29 10.76 17.13
CA ASP A 224 28.49 11.56 16.20
C ASP A 224 27.38 10.71 15.53
N GLU A 225 26.13 11.14 15.69
CA GLU A 225 24.98 10.39 15.19
C GLU A 225 24.99 10.24 13.67
N GLU A 226 25.48 11.23 12.91
CA GLU A 226 25.51 11.19 11.44
C GLU A 226 26.59 10.21 10.95
N VAL A 227 27.79 10.26 11.53
CA VAL A 227 28.86 9.29 11.26
C VAL A 227 28.41 7.87 11.59
N LEU A 228 27.86 7.64 12.78
CA LEU A 228 27.34 6.33 13.20
C LEU A 228 26.27 5.81 12.24
N THR A 229 25.37 6.70 11.83
CA THR A 229 24.28 6.37 10.94
C THR A 229 24.81 5.85 9.61
N ASP A 230 25.69 6.59 8.94
CA ASP A 230 26.16 6.21 7.61
C ASP A 230 27.19 5.08 7.63
N ALA A 231 28.01 4.99 8.67
CA ALA A 231 28.90 3.84 8.88
C ALA A 231 28.10 2.53 9.07
N CYS A 232 27.03 2.56 9.87
CA CYS A 232 26.16 1.40 10.02
C CYS A 232 25.44 1.03 8.73
N TRP A 233 25.01 2.00 7.89
CA TRP A 233 24.43 1.68 6.59
C TRP A 233 25.46 1.05 5.64
N ALA A 234 26.68 1.58 5.60
CA ALA A 234 27.76 0.99 4.81
C ALA A 234 27.99 -0.48 5.20
N LEU A 235 28.11 -0.77 6.51
CA LEU A 235 28.23 -2.14 7.02
C LEU A 235 27.01 -3.00 6.66
N SER A 236 25.80 -2.45 6.72
CA SER A 236 24.58 -3.18 6.36
C SER A 236 24.53 -3.57 4.88
N TYR A 237 25.14 -2.78 3.99
CA TYR A 237 25.24 -3.13 2.57
C TYR A 237 26.32 -4.18 2.32
N LEU A 238 27.43 -4.12 3.07
CA LEU A 238 28.53 -5.07 2.97
C LEU A 238 28.19 -6.44 3.54
N SER A 239 27.34 -6.51 4.58
CA SER A 239 26.90 -7.77 5.20
C SER A 239 25.71 -8.43 4.50
N ASP A 240 25.01 -7.74 3.59
CA ASP A 240 23.90 -8.31 2.82
C ASP A 240 24.43 -9.22 1.70
N GLY A 241 24.68 -10.50 1.94
CA GLY A 241 25.23 -11.36 0.88
C GLY A 241 25.57 -12.77 1.32
N THR A 242 26.58 -13.35 0.66
CA THR A 242 27.09 -14.69 0.96
C THR A 242 27.84 -14.73 2.28
N ASN A 243 28.00 -15.95 2.85
CA ASN A 243 28.72 -16.16 4.11
C ASN A 243 30.16 -15.59 4.06
N ASP A 244 30.85 -15.60 2.92
CA ASP A 244 32.19 -15.00 2.80
C ASP A 244 32.21 -13.49 3.09
N LYS A 245 31.15 -12.78 2.69
CA LYS A 245 31.04 -11.34 2.97
C LYS A 245 30.74 -11.10 4.44
N ILE A 246 29.84 -11.91 5.01
CA ILE A 246 29.52 -11.88 6.43
C ILE A 246 30.78 -12.15 7.26
N GLN A 247 31.56 -13.16 6.86
CA GLN A 247 32.81 -13.52 7.51
C GLN A 247 33.81 -12.36 7.53
N ALA A 248 34.02 -11.70 6.40
CA ALA A 248 34.90 -10.53 6.33
C ALA A 248 34.42 -9.37 7.22
N VAL A 249 33.10 -9.18 7.37
CA VAL A 249 32.52 -8.18 8.29
C VAL A 249 32.80 -8.58 9.74
N ILE A 250 32.62 -9.84 10.10
CA ILE A 250 32.93 -10.36 11.45
C ILE A 250 34.42 -10.20 11.77
N GLU A 251 35.30 -10.56 10.84
CA GLU A 251 36.76 -10.44 10.97
C GLU A 251 37.23 -8.99 11.12
N ALA A 252 36.45 -8.02 10.66
CA ALA A 252 36.71 -6.60 10.90
C ALA A 252 36.42 -6.15 12.35
N GLY A 253 35.87 -7.04 13.20
CA GLY A 253 35.68 -6.79 14.63
C GLY A 253 34.50 -5.89 14.98
N VAL A 254 33.50 -5.76 14.10
CA VAL A 254 32.38 -4.81 14.28
C VAL A 254 31.25 -5.31 15.18
N CYS A 255 31.16 -6.63 15.42
CA CYS A 255 30.03 -7.25 16.13
C CYS A 255 29.75 -6.67 17.53
N PRO A 256 30.74 -6.53 18.44
CA PRO A 256 30.47 -6.02 19.79
C PRO A 256 29.81 -4.63 19.75
N ARG A 257 30.41 -3.72 18.98
CA ARG A 257 29.93 -2.34 18.87
C ARG A 257 28.57 -2.26 18.17
N LEU A 258 28.32 -3.07 17.15
CA LEU A 258 26.99 -3.13 16.52
C LEU A 258 25.89 -3.57 17.50
N VAL A 259 26.20 -4.48 18.43
CA VAL A 259 25.24 -4.91 19.46
C VAL A 259 24.98 -3.77 20.46
N GLU A 260 26.00 -3.05 20.89
CA GLU A 260 25.82 -1.85 21.73
C GLU A 260 24.92 -0.81 21.06
N LEU A 261 25.09 -0.58 19.75
CA LEU A 261 24.28 0.36 18.97
C LEU A 261 22.80 -0.07 18.82
N LEU A 262 22.44 -1.31 19.15
CA LEU A 262 21.04 -1.73 19.27
C LEU A 262 20.30 -1.05 20.45
N LEU A 263 21.04 -0.47 21.39
CA LEU A 263 20.51 0.29 22.51
C LEU A 263 20.58 1.80 22.28
N HIS A 264 21.07 2.25 21.12
CA HIS A 264 21.19 3.67 20.81
C HIS A 264 19.80 4.34 20.76
N PRO A 265 19.61 5.52 21.40
CA PRO A 265 18.29 6.14 21.51
C PRO A 265 17.75 6.65 20.17
N SER A 266 18.64 7.03 19.24
CA SER A 266 18.22 7.49 17.92
C SER A 266 17.87 6.33 16.99
N PRO A 267 16.64 6.30 16.43
CA PRO A 267 16.26 5.35 15.38
C PRO A 267 17.13 5.44 14.12
N SER A 268 17.79 6.57 13.87
CA SER A 268 18.64 6.77 12.69
C SER A 268 19.87 5.85 12.70
N VAL A 269 20.41 5.58 13.89
CA VAL A 269 21.54 4.68 14.15
C VAL A 269 21.06 3.26 14.41
N LEU A 270 20.02 3.10 15.24
CA LEU A 270 19.47 1.79 15.61
C LEU A 270 19.03 0.96 14.39
N ILE A 271 18.33 1.56 13.43
CA ILE A 271 17.80 0.84 12.27
C ILE A 271 18.89 0.18 11.42
N PRO A 272 19.94 0.90 10.96
CA PRO A 272 21.02 0.27 10.21
C PRO A 272 21.85 -0.69 11.06
N ALA A 273 22.11 -0.39 12.34
CA ALA A 273 22.80 -1.32 13.24
C ALA A 273 22.03 -2.67 13.33
N LEU A 274 20.73 -2.62 13.60
CA LEU A 274 19.85 -3.79 13.62
C LEU A 274 19.81 -4.52 12.28
N ARG A 275 19.84 -3.79 11.16
CA ARG A 275 19.90 -4.42 9.84
C ARG A 275 21.22 -5.16 9.64
N THR A 276 22.35 -4.59 10.03
CA THR A 276 23.66 -5.23 9.93
C THR A 276 23.70 -6.50 10.78
N VAL A 277 23.25 -6.43 12.04
CA VAL A 277 23.13 -7.61 12.92
C VAL A 277 22.22 -8.67 12.30
N GLY A 278 21.05 -8.26 11.80
CA GLY A 278 20.10 -9.14 11.13
C GLY A 278 20.66 -9.84 9.88
N ASN A 279 21.50 -9.16 9.10
CA ASN A 279 22.19 -9.77 7.97
C ASN A 279 23.27 -10.76 8.43
N ILE A 280 24.04 -10.46 9.48
CA ILE A 280 25.08 -11.36 9.99
C ILE A 280 24.48 -12.70 10.42
N VAL A 281 23.34 -12.68 11.10
CA VAL A 281 22.65 -13.92 11.54
C VAL A 281 21.94 -14.68 10.41
N THR A 282 22.00 -14.22 9.15
CA THR A 282 21.58 -15.03 7.99
C THR A 282 22.67 -15.98 7.50
N GLY A 283 23.89 -15.85 8.05
CA GLY A 283 25.00 -16.74 7.78
C GLY A 283 24.82 -18.12 8.41
N ASP A 284 25.92 -18.85 8.54
CA ASP A 284 25.92 -20.15 9.23
C ASP A 284 25.83 -20.00 10.76
N ASP A 285 25.72 -21.15 11.44
CA ASP A 285 25.63 -21.23 12.89
C ASP A 285 26.83 -20.58 13.60
N MET A 286 28.06 -20.71 13.08
CA MET A 286 29.24 -20.12 13.71
C MET A 286 29.22 -18.59 13.62
N GLN A 287 28.81 -18.06 12.47
CA GLN A 287 28.65 -16.63 12.25
C GLN A 287 27.54 -16.05 13.14
N THR A 288 26.42 -16.78 13.26
CA THR A 288 25.31 -16.42 14.15
C THR A 288 25.73 -16.44 15.62
N GLN A 289 26.54 -17.43 16.02
CA GLN A 289 27.07 -17.53 17.39
C GLN A 289 27.91 -16.32 17.78
N CYS A 290 28.63 -15.70 16.84
CA CYS A 290 29.38 -14.47 17.10
C CYS A 290 28.49 -13.34 17.60
N ILE A 291 27.27 -13.18 17.07
CA ILE A 291 26.32 -12.16 17.54
C ILE A 291 25.76 -12.52 18.93
N ILE A 292 25.44 -13.79 19.17
CA ILE A 292 24.91 -14.26 20.45
C ILE A 292 25.93 -14.07 21.58
N ASN A 293 27.21 -14.36 21.33
CA ASN A 293 28.30 -14.24 22.29
C ASN A 293 28.53 -12.80 22.80
N HIS A 294 28.00 -11.78 22.11
CA HIS A 294 28.06 -10.37 22.51
C HIS A 294 26.75 -9.87 23.12
N GLN A 295 25.90 -10.76 23.65
CA GLN A 295 24.67 -10.43 24.38
C GLN A 295 23.61 -9.70 23.51
N ALA A 296 23.50 -10.05 22.23
CA ALA A 296 22.50 -9.45 21.34
C ALA A 296 21.05 -9.78 21.72
N LEU A 297 20.79 -10.95 22.33
CA LEU A 297 19.44 -11.42 22.65
C LEU A 297 18.71 -10.50 23.67
N PRO A 298 19.31 -10.11 24.82
CA PRO A 298 18.76 -9.07 25.69
C PRO A 298 18.44 -7.76 24.98
N CYS A 299 19.31 -7.31 24.07
CA CYS A 299 19.08 -6.10 23.28
C CYS A 299 17.85 -6.26 22.36
N LEU A 300 17.71 -7.40 21.67
CA LEU A 300 16.56 -7.70 20.82
C LEU A 300 15.26 -7.79 21.63
N LEU A 301 15.30 -8.39 22.82
CA LEU A 301 14.17 -8.42 23.76
C LEU A 301 13.69 -7.00 24.10
N ASN A 302 14.62 -6.11 24.42
CA ASN A 302 14.32 -4.70 24.70
C ASN A 302 13.56 -4.03 23.52
N LEU A 303 13.96 -4.33 22.27
CA LEU A 303 13.30 -3.81 21.07
C LEU A 303 11.88 -4.36 20.88
N LEU A 304 11.60 -5.59 21.32
CA LEU A 304 10.27 -6.20 21.26
C LEU A 304 9.33 -5.68 22.35
N ALA A 305 9.82 -5.64 23.59
CA ALA A 305 9.04 -5.31 24.78
C ALA A 305 8.63 -3.83 24.83
N ASN A 306 9.57 -2.93 24.49
CA ASN A 306 9.32 -1.49 24.59
C ASN A 306 8.55 -0.90 23.40
N ASN A 307 8.10 0.34 23.54
CA ASN A 307 7.28 1.03 22.55
C ASN A 307 8.10 1.58 21.37
N TYR A 308 8.69 0.67 20.59
CA TYR A 308 9.37 1.01 19.34
C TYR A 308 8.42 1.01 18.13
N LYS A 309 8.83 1.74 17.08
CA LYS A 309 8.12 1.77 15.80
C LYS A 309 7.93 0.34 15.27
N LYS A 310 6.77 0.07 14.68
CA LYS A 310 6.43 -1.21 14.01
C LYS A 310 7.57 -1.76 13.15
N SER A 311 8.22 -0.86 12.40
CA SER A 311 9.28 -1.21 11.48
C SER A 311 10.57 -1.71 12.14
N ILE A 312 10.81 -1.37 13.41
CA ILE A 312 11.94 -1.86 14.22
C ILE A 312 11.58 -3.23 14.78
N LYS A 313 10.40 -3.36 15.42
CA LYS A 313 9.91 -4.65 15.93
C LYS A 313 9.89 -5.73 14.86
N LYS A 314 9.44 -5.39 13.66
CA LYS A 314 9.46 -6.30 12.50
C LYS A 314 10.87 -6.80 12.17
N GLU A 315 11.88 -5.92 12.19
CA GLU A 315 13.27 -6.31 11.87
C GLU A 315 13.92 -7.08 13.03
N ALA A 316 13.55 -6.77 14.28
CA ALA A 316 13.98 -7.54 15.45
C ALA A 316 13.39 -8.96 15.42
N CYS A 317 12.10 -9.13 15.13
CA CYS A 317 11.50 -10.46 14.92
C CYS A 317 12.16 -11.23 13.78
N TRP A 318 12.46 -10.55 12.66
CA TRP A 318 13.18 -11.17 11.54
C TRP A 318 14.59 -11.64 11.95
N THR A 319 15.31 -10.81 12.70
CA THR A 319 16.64 -11.16 13.25
C THR A 319 16.54 -12.40 14.15
N ILE A 320 15.58 -12.42 15.07
CA ILE A 320 15.33 -13.56 15.96
C ILE A 320 14.95 -14.81 15.15
N SER A 321 14.18 -14.68 14.07
CA SER A 321 13.79 -15.83 13.25
C SER A 321 14.95 -16.52 12.56
N ASN A 322 15.99 -15.77 12.20
CA ASN A 322 17.20 -16.37 11.64
C ASN A 322 18.05 -17.02 12.75
N ILE A 323 18.07 -16.45 13.96
CA ILE A 323 18.73 -17.08 15.12
C ILE A 323 18.06 -18.40 15.48
N THR A 324 16.72 -18.46 15.50
CA THR A 324 15.99 -19.71 15.79
C THR A 324 16.00 -20.72 14.64
N ALA A 325 16.53 -20.34 13.47
CA ALA A 325 16.78 -21.27 12.36
C ALA A 325 18.11 -22.03 12.51
N GLY A 326 18.95 -21.66 13.48
CA GLY A 326 20.20 -22.35 13.78
C GLY A 326 20.02 -23.60 14.65
N ASN A 327 21.09 -24.01 15.31
CA ASN A 327 21.11 -25.22 16.14
C ASN A 327 20.36 -25.08 17.49
N LYS A 328 20.28 -26.22 18.20
CA LYS A 328 19.56 -26.35 19.47
C LYS A 328 20.11 -25.44 20.56
N GLU A 329 21.43 -25.23 20.59
CA GLU A 329 22.10 -24.36 21.56
C GLU A 329 21.72 -22.88 21.32
N GLN A 330 21.57 -22.48 20.07
CA GLN A 330 21.13 -21.13 19.71
C GLN A 330 19.65 -20.90 20.03
N ILE A 331 18.80 -21.90 19.77
CA ILE A 331 17.40 -21.88 20.20
C ILE A 331 17.33 -21.82 21.74
N GLN A 332 18.18 -22.57 22.44
CA GLN A 332 18.28 -22.54 23.90
C GLN A 332 18.62 -21.14 24.41
N ALA A 333 19.57 -20.46 23.78
CA ALA A 333 19.92 -19.08 24.14
C ALA A 333 18.73 -18.12 24.00
N VAL A 334 17.87 -18.29 22.98
CA VAL A 334 16.64 -17.49 22.80
C VAL A 334 15.62 -17.77 23.92
N VAL A 335 15.49 -19.03 24.34
CA VAL A 335 14.65 -19.45 25.47
C VAL A 335 15.14 -18.82 26.77
N GLU A 336 16.43 -18.93 27.08
CA GLU A 336 17.06 -18.40 28.29
C GLU A 336 17.01 -16.87 28.36
N ALA A 337 17.03 -16.20 27.20
CA ALA A 337 16.84 -14.76 27.10
C ALA A 337 15.38 -14.30 27.31
N ASN A 338 14.43 -15.21 27.61
CA ASN A 338 13.01 -14.91 27.84
C ASN A 338 12.31 -14.17 26.66
N ILE A 339 12.73 -14.47 25.43
CA ILE A 339 12.18 -13.82 24.22
C ILE A 339 10.85 -14.44 23.78
N VAL A 340 10.62 -15.71 24.10
CA VAL A 340 9.46 -16.48 23.62
C VAL A 340 8.13 -15.84 24.02
N GLY A 341 7.94 -15.48 25.29
CA GLY A 341 6.68 -14.85 25.76
C GLY A 341 6.33 -13.57 25.00
N PRO A 342 7.23 -12.56 24.91
CA PRO A 342 7.04 -11.37 24.10
C PRO A 342 6.79 -11.66 22.61
N LEU A 343 7.45 -12.67 22.05
CA LEU A 343 7.27 -13.08 20.65
C LEU A 343 5.87 -13.67 20.40
N VAL A 344 5.40 -14.53 21.31
CA VAL A 344 4.04 -15.09 21.30
C VAL A 344 2.99 -13.97 21.46
N HIS A 345 3.23 -13.02 22.36
CA HIS A 345 2.35 -11.86 22.51
C HIS A 345 2.26 -11.03 21.21
N LEU A 346 3.39 -10.83 20.50
CA LEU A 346 3.39 -10.17 19.20
C LEU A 346 2.69 -11.01 18.12
N LEU A 347 2.84 -12.33 18.14
CA LEU A 347 2.15 -13.24 17.22
C LEU A 347 0.62 -13.12 17.34
N GLN A 348 0.10 -12.99 18.57
CA GLN A 348 -1.33 -12.81 18.83
C GLN A 348 -1.83 -11.40 18.53
N ASN A 349 -1.10 -10.37 18.98
CA ASN A 349 -1.67 -9.02 19.11
C ASN A 349 -1.09 -7.98 18.14
N ALA A 350 0.05 -8.26 17.50
CA ALA A 350 0.70 -7.28 16.63
C ALA A 350 0.01 -7.16 15.25
N GLU A 351 0.45 -6.17 14.48
CA GLU A 351 0.04 -6.04 13.08
C GLU A 351 0.60 -7.19 12.23
N PHE A 352 -0.11 -7.52 11.14
CA PHE A 352 0.23 -8.66 10.27
C PHE A 352 1.69 -8.72 9.81
N ASP A 353 2.33 -7.57 9.53
CA ASP A 353 3.74 -7.58 9.14
C ASP A 353 4.69 -8.08 10.24
N ILE A 354 4.40 -7.81 11.51
CA ILE A 354 5.19 -8.33 12.64
C ILE A 354 4.81 -9.78 12.91
N LYS A 355 3.50 -10.11 12.86
CA LYS A 355 3.01 -11.48 13.06
C LYS A 355 3.70 -12.49 12.14
N LYS A 356 3.94 -12.13 10.88
CA LYS A 356 4.65 -13.00 9.93
C LYS A 356 6.05 -13.37 10.42
N GLU A 357 6.85 -12.39 10.82
CA GLU A 357 8.22 -12.65 11.28
C GLU A 357 8.22 -13.40 12.63
N ALA A 358 7.24 -13.11 13.50
CA ALA A 358 7.05 -13.86 14.74
C ALA A 358 6.65 -15.33 14.46
N ALA A 359 5.82 -15.58 13.46
CA ALA A 359 5.43 -16.94 13.04
C ALA A 359 6.63 -17.72 12.52
N TRP A 360 7.47 -17.08 11.69
CA TRP A 360 8.75 -17.67 11.26
C TRP A 360 9.66 -18.00 12.44
N ALA A 361 9.80 -17.08 13.39
CA ALA A 361 10.67 -17.32 14.55
C ALA A 361 10.21 -18.51 15.42
N ILE A 362 8.90 -18.63 15.67
CA ILE A 362 8.35 -19.78 16.42
C ILE A 362 8.45 -21.07 15.60
N SER A 363 8.10 -21.05 14.32
CA SER A 363 8.13 -22.24 13.47
C SER A 363 9.57 -22.79 13.30
N ASN A 364 10.54 -21.92 13.07
CA ASN A 364 11.96 -22.31 13.00
C ASN A 364 12.43 -22.94 14.33
N ALA A 365 12.04 -22.36 15.47
CA ALA A 365 12.35 -22.93 16.79
C ALA A 365 11.73 -24.32 16.99
N THR A 366 10.52 -24.58 16.48
CA THR A 366 9.91 -25.92 16.53
C THR A 366 10.56 -26.91 15.56
N SER A 367 11.19 -26.45 14.49
CA SER A 367 11.83 -27.31 13.51
C SER A 367 13.22 -27.78 13.94
N GLY A 368 14.01 -26.88 14.57
CA GLY A 368 15.36 -27.19 15.05
C GLY A 368 15.42 -27.61 16.53
N GLY A 369 14.36 -27.32 17.30
CA GLY A 369 14.35 -27.48 18.75
C GLY A 369 14.35 -28.92 19.26
N ALA A 370 14.88 -29.10 20.47
CA ALA A 370 14.72 -30.34 21.22
C ALA A 370 13.30 -30.47 21.80
N HIS A 371 12.90 -31.69 22.20
CA HIS A 371 11.59 -31.98 22.78
C HIS A 371 11.24 -31.01 23.92
N GLU A 372 12.13 -30.84 24.90
CA GLU A 372 11.93 -29.92 26.03
C GLU A 372 11.79 -28.44 25.63
N GLN A 373 12.50 -28.02 24.57
CA GLN A 373 12.38 -26.64 24.06
C GLN A 373 10.99 -26.41 23.43
N ILE A 374 10.48 -27.41 22.70
CA ILE A 374 9.13 -27.35 22.13
C ILE A 374 8.07 -27.37 23.24
N LYS A 375 8.23 -28.21 24.28
CA LYS A 375 7.39 -28.18 25.49
C LYS A 375 7.35 -26.78 26.11
N TYR A 376 8.50 -26.12 26.23
CA TYR A 376 8.58 -24.75 26.71
C TYR A 376 7.82 -23.76 25.79
N LEU A 377 7.99 -23.83 24.47
CA LEU A 377 7.23 -22.98 23.52
C LEU A 377 5.72 -23.14 23.70
N VAL A 378 5.23 -24.38 23.88
CA VAL A 378 3.82 -24.67 24.13
C VAL A 378 3.37 -24.10 25.48
N SER A 379 4.18 -24.23 26.53
CA SER A 379 3.89 -23.66 27.87
C SER A 379 3.72 -22.13 27.84
N GLN A 380 4.38 -21.45 26.89
CA GLN A 380 4.24 -20.00 26.66
C GLN A 380 2.99 -19.63 25.83
N GLY A 381 2.17 -20.60 25.41
CA GLY A 381 0.91 -20.37 24.72
C GLY A 381 1.04 -20.10 23.22
N CYS A 382 2.04 -20.68 22.53
CA CYS A 382 2.25 -20.44 21.10
C CYS A 382 1.19 -21.08 20.16
N ILE A 383 0.46 -22.11 20.62
CA ILE A 383 -0.51 -22.88 19.80
C ILE A 383 -1.64 -21.99 19.27
N LYS A 384 -2.38 -21.30 20.15
CA LYS A 384 -3.52 -20.46 19.76
C LYS A 384 -3.16 -19.40 18.70
N PRO A 385 -2.08 -18.61 18.86
CA PRO A 385 -1.66 -17.67 17.83
C PRO A 385 -1.28 -18.31 16.48
N LEU A 386 -0.71 -19.52 16.49
CA LEU A 386 -0.41 -20.27 15.25
C LEU A 386 -1.70 -20.73 14.56
N CYS A 387 -2.65 -21.30 15.33
CA CYS A 387 -3.96 -21.71 14.82
C CYS A 387 -4.73 -20.53 14.21
N ASP A 388 -4.72 -19.36 14.87
CA ASP A 388 -5.40 -18.15 14.39
C ASP A 388 -4.82 -17.62 13.05
N LEU A 389 -3.57 -17.98 12.71
CA LEU A 389 -2.93 -17.58 11.46
C LEU A 389 -3.20 -18.53 10.28
N LEU A 390 -3.80 -19.69 10.51
CA LEU A 390 -4.17 -20.64 9.44
C LEU A 390 -5.18 -20.06 8.44
N ILE A 391 -6.00 -19.08 8.87
CA ILE A 391 -6.99 -18.40 8.03
C ILE A 391 -6.41 -17.18 7.28
N CYS A 392 -5.11 -16.94 7.37
CA CYS A 392 -4.51 -15.74 6.77
C CYS A 392 -4.37 -15.88 5.24
N PRO A 393 -4.38 -14.76 4.48
CA PRO A 393 -4.39 -14.80 3.02
C PRO A 393 -3.01 -15.04 2.38
N ASP A 394 -1.91 -15.08 3.15
CA ASP A 394 -0.57 -15.36 2.62
C ASP A 394 -0.30 -16.86 2.76
N PRO A 395 -0.33 -17.64 1.67
CA PRO A 395 -0.22 -19.10 1.74
C PRO A 395 1.10 -19.55 2.36
N ARG A 396 2.17 -18.77 2.21
CA ARG A 396 3.48 -19.11 2.80
C ARG A 396 3.43 -19.11 4.33
N ILE A 397 2.65 -18.20 4.92
CA ILE A 397 2.52 -18.12 6.37
C ILE A 397 1.63 -19.23 6.90
N VAL A 398 0.59 -19.62 6.14
CA VAL A 398 -0.22 -20.80 6.45
C VAL A 398 0.66 -22.05 6.48
N THR A 399 1.52 -22.26 5.47
CA THR A 399 2.47 -23.38 5.45
C THR A 399 3.41 -23.36 6.65
N VAL A 400 4.01 -22.20 6.99
CA VAL A 400 4.90 -22.04 8.15
C VAL A 400 4.18 -22.35 9.47
N CYS A 401 2.93 -21.94 9.61
CA CYS A 401 2.12 -22.25 10.79
C CYS A 401 1.75 -23.74 10.86
N LEU A 402 1.38 -24.36 9.75
CA LEU A 402 1.14 -25.81 9.67
C LEU A 402 2.40 -26.61 10.04
N GLU A 403 3.58 -26.17 9.59
CA GLU A 403 4.86 -26.78 9.97
C GLU A 403 5.12 -26.70 11.46
N GLY A 404 4.89 -25.53 12.06
CA GLY A 404 5.03 -25.35 13.49
C GLY A 404 4.08 -26.26 14.29
N LEU A 405 2.82 -26.35 13.87
CA LEU A 405 1.82 -27.21 14.50
C LEU A 405 2.13 -28.71 14.29
N GLU A 406 2.57 -29.14 13.10
CA GLU A 406 3.00 -30.52 12.83
C GLU A 406 4.17 -30.92 13.75
N ASN A 407 5.16 -30.06 13.93
CA ASN A 407 6.29 -30.33 14.80
C ASN A 407 5.87 -30.42 16.28
N ILE A 408 4.94 -29.56 16.72
CA ILE A 408 4.35 -29.65 18.07
C ILE A 408 3.61 -30.98 18.24
N LEU A 409 2.78 -31.38 17.27
CA LEU A 409 2.04 -32.64 17.31
C LEU A 409 2.95 -33.86 17.39
N LYS A 410 4.09 -33.87 16.67
CA LYS A 410 5.12 -34.93 16.76
C LYS A 410 5.66 -35.09 18.17
N VAL A 411 5.94 -34.00 18.88
CA VAL A 411 6.41 -34.04 20.27
C VAL A 411 5.31 -34.60 21.18
N GLY A 412 4.06 -34.15 20.99
CA GLY A 412 2.93 -34.66 21.77
C GLY A 412 2.68 -36.16 21.57
N GLU A 413 2.92 -36.67 20.36
CA GLU A 413 2.80 -38.11 20.07
C GLU A 413 3.95 -38.91 20.68
N ALA A 414 5.16 -38.35 20.68
CA ALA A 414 6.30 -38.95 21.37
C ALA A 414 6.05 -39.05 22.89
N ASP A 415 5.51 -38.00 23.51
CA ASP A 415 5.17 -38.00 24.95
C ASP A 415 4.04 -38.99 25.29
N LYS A 416 3.04 -39.11 24.40
CA LYS A 416 1.97 -40.13 24.51
C LYS A 416 2.55 -41.54 24.54
N ASN A 417 3.49 -41.84 23.64
CA ASN A 417 4.14 -43.16 23.55
C ASN A 417 5.04 -43.46 24.76
N LEU A 418 5.57 -42.43 25.42
CA LEU A 418 6.40 -42.53 26.62
C LEU A 418 5.59 -42.61 27.93
N SER A 419 4.26 -42.69 27.86
CA SER A 419 3.35 -42.85 29.01
C SER A 419 3.30 -41.66 29.99
N GLU A 420 3.75 -40.46 29.59
CA GLU A 420 3.67 -39.26 30.45
C GLU A 420 2.26 -38.64 30.49
N THR A 421 1.40 -38.91 29.51
CA THR A 421 0.12 -38.19 29.29
C THR A 421 -1.15 -39.05 29.31
N GLY A 422 -1.09 -40.29 29.83
CA GLY A 422 -2.29 -41.13 29.99
C GLY A 422 -2.93 -41.60 28.68
N GLY A 423 -2.12 -41.78 27.62
CA GLY A 423 -2.57 -42.36 26.34
C GLY A 423 -3.17 -41.37 25.34
N VAL A 424 -3.21 -40.07 25.64
CA VAL A 424 -3.75 -39.03 24.75
C VAL A 424 -2.65 -38.03 24.39
N ASN A 425 -2.67 -37.54 23.15
CA ASN A 425 -1.80 -36.46 22.70
C ASN A 425 -2.34 -35.12 23.21
N LEU A 426 -1.76 -34.60 24.30
CA LEU A 426 -2.20 -33.37 24.95
C LEU A 426 -2.15 -32.17 23.98
N TYR A 427 -1.19 -32.13 23.07
CA TYR A 427 -1.06 -31.03 22.13
C TYR A 427 -2.09 -31.06 21.01
N ALA A 428 -2.52 -32.25 20.58
CA ALA A 428 -3.67 -32.39 19.70
C ALA A 428 -4.94 -31.82 20.37
N GLN A 429 -5.16 -32.13 21.66
CA GLN A 429 -6.26 -31.55 22.43
C GLN A 429 -6.15 -30.03 22.57
N MET A 430 -4.96 -29.50 22.89
CA MET A 430 -4.75 -28.05 22.98
C MET A 430 -4.96 -27.34 21.63
N ILE A 431 -4.66 -27.99 20.50
CA ILE A 431 -4.95 -27.48 19.16
C ILE A 431 -6.46 -27.44 18.93
N ASP A 432 -7.18 -28.47 19.33
CA ASP A 432 -8.64 -28.52 19.23
C ASP A 432 -9.31 -27.43 20.10
N ASP A 433 -8.93 -27.32 21.38
CA ASP A 433 -9.39 -26.28 22.32
C ASP A 433 -9.11 -24.85 21.80
N ALA A 434 -8.08 -24.68 20.97
CA ALA A 434 -7.73 -23.41 20.33
C ALA A 434 -8.53 -23.12 19.04
N GLU A 435 -9.51 -23.96 18.70
CA GLU A 435 -10.25 -24.01 17.45
C GLU A 435 -9.32 -24.24 16.23
N GLY A 436 -8.20 -24.94 16.43
CA GLY A 436 -7.21 -25.22 15.41
C GLY A 436 -7.62 -26.37 14.50
N LEU A 437 -8.25 -27.41 15.05
CA LEU A 437 -8.71 -28.58 14.29
C LEU A 437 -9.66 -28.21 13.15
N GLU A 438 -10.75 -27.50 13.46
CA GLU A 438 -11.70 -27.00 12.46
C GLU A 438 -11.00 -26.15 11.37
N LYS A 439 -9.98 -25.35 11.75
CA LYS A 439 -9.22 -24.55 10.80
C LYS A 439 -8.35 -25.42 9.88
N ILE A 440 -7.76 -26.49 10.38
CA ILE A 440 -6.98 -27.45 9.58
C ILE A 440 -7.90 -28.25 8.65
N GLU A 441 -9.06 -28.71 9.10
CA GLU A 441 -10.08 -29.35 8.26
C GLU A 441 -10.52 -28.44 7.11
N ASN A 442 -10.78 -27.16 7.40
CA ASN A 442 -11.13 -26.18 6.37
C ASN A 442 -10.03 -26.02 5.31
N LEU A 443 -8.76 -26.25 5.64
CA LEU A 443 -7.64 -26.20 4.69
C LEU A 443 -7.63 -27.37 3.69
N GLN A 444 -8.41 -28.43 3.91
CA GLN A 444 -8.65 -29.47 2.89
C GLN A 444 -9.40 -28.92 1.66
N SER A 445 -10.04 -27.76 1.78
CA SER A 445 -10.69 -27.06 0.66
C SER A 445 -9.82 -25.96 0.04
N HIS A 446 -8.57 -25.83 0.45
CA HIS A 446 -7.70 -24.73 0.05
C HIS A 446 -7.19 -24.88 -1.40
N ASP A 447 -7.13 -23.77 -2.15
CA ASP A 447 -6.73 -23.75 -3.57
C ASP A 447 -5.26 -24.18 -3.81
N ASN A 448 -4.40 -24.10 -2.80
CA ASN A 448 -2.99 -24.49 -2.87
C ASN A 448 -2.81 -25.95 -2.48
N THR A 449 -2.34 -26.77 -3.42
CA THR A 449 -2.08 -28.21 -3.26
C THR A 449 -1.14 -28.54 -2.10
N GLU A 450 -0.07 -27.77 -1.88
CA GLU A 450 0.88 -28.03 -0.77
C GLU A 450 0.20 -27.89 0.60
N ILE A 451 -0.70 -26.90 0.74
CA ILE A 451 -1.44 -26.67 1.98
C ILE A 451 -2.48 -27.76 2.17
N TYR A 452 -3.17 -28.14 1.10
CA TYR A 452 -4.13 -29.25 1.09
C TYR A 452 -3.47 -30.56 1.55
N GLU A 453 -2.39 -30.99 0.89
CA GLU A 453 -1.69 -32.24 1.18
C GLU A 453 -1.17 -32.26 2.62
N LYS A 454 -0.63 -31.13 3.10
CA LYS A 454 -0.12 -31.02 4.47
C LYS A 454 -1.24 -31.07 5.51
N ALA A 455 -2.37 -30.42 5.25
CA ALA A 455 -3.53 -30.47 6.14
C ALA A 455 -4.11 -31.89 6.22
N VAL A 456 -4.27 -32.56 5.07
CA VAL A 456 -4.74 -33.96 5.01
C VAL A 456 -3.81 -34.87 5.80
N LYS A 457 -2.50 -34.79 5.54
CA LYS A 457 -1.50 -35.60 6.27
C LYS A 457 -1.58 -35.40 7.78
N ILE A 458 -1.71 -34.16 8.24
CA ILE A 458 -1.82 -33.83 9.67
C ILE A 458 -3.10 -34.48 10.26
N LEU A 459 -4.24 -34.37 9.59
CA LEU A 459 -5.50 -34.95 10.06
C LEU A 459 -5.42 -36.49 10.11
N GLU A 460 -4.90 -37.10 9.05
CA GLU A 460 -4.73 -38.56 8.97
C GLU A 460 -3.76 -39.09 10.05
N THR A 461 -2.72 -38.33 10.40
CA THR A 461 -1.72 -38.82 11.35
C THR A 461 -2.18 -38.70 12.81
N TYR A 462 -2.92 -37.66 13.16
CA TYR A 462 -3.18 -37.32 14.58
C TYR A 462 -4.65 -37.35 14.99
N TRP A 463 -5.59 -37.42 14.04
CA TRP A 463 -7.03 -37.37 14.30
C TRP A 463 -7.83 -38.45 13.56
N LEU A 464 -7.18 -39.44 12.94
CA LEU A 464 -7.88 -40.66 12.49
C LEU A 464 -8.22 -41.51 13.72
N GLU A 465 -9.51 -41.74 13.94
CA GLU A 465 -9.99 -42.79 14.85
C GLU A 465 -9.64 -44.15 14.22
N GLU A 466 -8.91 -45.00 14.94
CA GLU A 466 -8.93 -46.44 14.65
C GLU A 466 -10.39 -46.89 14.90
N GLU A 467 -11.14 -47.17 13.85
CA GLU A 467 -12.42 -47.86 13.96
C GLU A 467 -12.16 -49.23 14.60
N ASP A 468 -12.29 -49.31 15.93
CA ASP A 468 -12.55 -50.56 16.63
C ASP A 468 -13.93 -51.05 16.16
N GLU A 469 -13.96 -51.76 15.01
CA GLU A 469 -15.10 -52.54 14.56
C GLU A 469 -15.32 -53.74 15.51
N THR A 470 -15.85 -53.49 16.71
CA THR A 470 -16.60 -54.52 17.42
C THR A 470 -18.02 -54.56 16.86
N MET A 471 -18.22 -55.33 15.78
CA MET A 471 -19.55 -55.65 15.26
C MET A 471 -20.41 -56.34 16.34
N PRO A 472 -21.69 -55.96 16.52
CA PRO A 472 -22.62 -56.74 17.33
C PRO A 472 -22.99 -58.05 16.61
N PRO A 473 -23.29 -59.14 17.33
CA PRO A 473 -23.67 -60.40 16.71
C PRO A 473 -25.02 -60.27 16.00
N GLY A 474 -25.06 -60.61 14.71
CA GLY A 474 -26.28 -60.59 13.90
C GLY A 474 -27.29 -61.63 14.38
N ASP A 475 -28.53 -61.16 14.62
CA ASP A 475 -29.65 -62.01 14.96
C ASP A 475 -30.38 -62.50 13.69
N ALA A 476 -30.69 -63.78 13.69
CA ALA A 476 -31.23 -64.51 12.55
C ALA A 476 -32.76 -64.41 12.48
N SER A 477 -33.27 -64.17 11.26
CA SER A 477 -34.57 -64.58 10.71
C SER A 477 -35.70 -65.00 11.65
N GLN A 478 -36.85 -64.31 11.58
CA GLN A 478 -38.15 -64.99 11.48
C GLN A 478 -39.27 -64.08 10.93
N SER A 479 -40.22 -64.75 10.29
CA SER A 479 -41.22 -64.31 9.33
C SER A 479 -42.65 -64.18 9.90
N GLY A 480 -43.48 -63.28 9.34
CA GLY A 480 -44.90 -63.58 9.03
C GLY A 480 -46.01 -62.66 9.59
N PHE A 481 -46.86 -62.13 8.67
CA PHE A 481 -48.32 -61.82 8.73
C PHE A 481 -48.88 -60.89 9.84
N GLN A 482 -49.85 -59.97 9.66
CA GLN A 482 -51.16 -60.03 8.96
C GLN A 482 -51.82 -58.63 8.78
N PHE A 483 -52.79 -58.54 7.85
CA PHE A 483 -53.57 -57.36 7.42
C PHE A 483 -54.95 -57.25 8.11
N GLY A 484 -55.50 -56.04 8.27
CA GLY A 484 -56.94 -55.81 8.56
C GLY A 484 -57.26 -54.38 9.01
N GLY A 485 -58.20 -53.70 8.34
CA GLY A 485 -58.62 -52.33 8.63
C GLY A 485 -60.09 -52.19 8.99
N GLU A 486 -60.49 -51.01 9.50
CA GLU A 486 -61.79 -50.33 9.27
C GLU A 486 -61.79 -48.95 9.98
N ALA A 487 -62.48 -47.97 9.39
CA ALA A 487 -62.58 -46.56 9.77
C ALA A 487 -63.92 -46.28 10.55
N PRO A 488 -64.43 -45.04 10.68
CA PRO A 488 -63.95 -43.77 11.27
C PRO A 488 -64.89 -43.25 12.41
N ALA A 489 -64.50 -42.20 13.18
CA ALA A 489 -65.43 -41.16 13.71
C ALA A 489 -64.72 -40.06 14.55
N VAL A 490 -65.19 -38.81 14.37
CA VAL A 490 -64.96 -37.58 15.18
C VAL A 490 -66.35 -37.28 15.80
N PRO A 491 -66.56 -36.75 17.05
CA PRO A 491 -66.03 -35.44 17.50
C PRO A 491 -65.87 -35.12 19.02
N SER A 492 -65.24 -33.96 19.26
CA SER A 492 -65.42 -32.95 20.34
C SER A 492 -65.04 -33.24 21.80
N GLY A 493 -64.36 -32.25 22.41
CA GLY A 493 -64.35 -32.00 23.87
C GLY A 493 -62.96 -32.05 24.53
N VAL A 494 -62.15 -30.98 24.52
CA VAL A 494 -61.96 -29.98 25.60
C VAL A 494 -60.89 -30.35 26.66
N LEU A 495 -59.91 -29.44 26.76
CA LEU A 495 -59.01 -29.03 27.86
C LEU A 495 -57.63 -29.68 28.10
N ALA A 496 -56.65 -28.76 28.03
CA ALA A 496 -55.46 -28.56 28.86
C ALA A 496 -54.14 -29.27 28.49
N ALA A 497 -53.22 -28.50 27.91
CA ALA A 497 -51.83 -28.41 28.35
C ALA A 497 -51.17 -27.14 27.77
N GLY A 498 -50.37 -26.47 28.59
CA GLY A 498 -49.77 -25.18 28.28
C GLY A 498 -48.46 -25.23 27.51
N SER A 499 -48.12 -24.02 27.06
CA SER A 499 -46.78 -23.43 27.07
C SER A 499 -45.83 -23.69 25.89
N VAL A 500 -45.45 -22.53 25.31
CA VAL A 500 -44.17 -22.16 24.69
C VAL A 500 -44.08 -22.15 23.15
N ASN A 501 -44.14 -20.91 22.63
CA ASN A 501 -43.42 -20.27 21.53
C ASN A 501 -43.25 -20.99 20.18
N VAL A 502 -43.72 -20.33 19.10
CA VAL A 502 -42.95 -20.17 17.85
C VAL A 502 -43.21 -18.80 17.20
N LEU A 503 -42.11 -18.16 16.78
CA LEU A 503 -41.96 -17.02 15.88
C LEU A 503 -42.51 -17.27 14.45
N LYS A 504 -43.13 -16.25 13.82
CA LYS A 504 -42.73 -15.62 12.51
C LYS A 504 -43.91 -15.07 11.69
N ASP A 505 -43.65 -13.89 11.13
CA ASP A 505 -43.99 -13.39 9.79
C ASP A 505 -45.41 -13.59 9.24
N CYS A 506 -46.10 -12.48 8.95
CA CYS A 506 -46.18 -11.97 7.57
C CYS A 506 -46.94 -10.64 7.47
N ILE A 507 -46.33 -9.77 6.67
CA ILE A 507 -46.85 -8.56 6.03
C ILE A 507 -47.81 -9.00 4.91
N GLU A 508 -48.99 -8.39 4.74
CA GLU A 508 -49.33 -7.52 3.59
C GLU A 508 -50.80 -7.05 3.59
N MET A 509 -51.03 -5.92 2.89
CA MET A 509 -52.27 -5.46 2.23
C MET A 509 -53.09 -4.30 2.85
N LYS A 510 -52.64 -3.09 2.48
CA LYS A 510 -53.33 -2.17 1.52
C LYS A 510 -54.48 -1.23 2.00
N PRO A 511 -54.81 -0.18 1.22
CA PRO A 511 -54.74 1.23 1.66
C PRO A 511 -56.06 2.01 1.43
N GLN A 512 -56.03 3.35 1.60
CA GLN A 512 -56.80 4.45 0.94
C GLN A 512 -57.01 5.58 1.97
N GLN A 513 -57.07 6.89 1.70
CA GLN A 513 -57.12 7.76 0.52
C GLN A 513 -56.88 9.22 1.05
N GLY A 514 -56.48 10.18 0.19
CA GLY A 514 -56.82 11.61 0.43
C GLY A 514 -55.75 12.71 0.27
N ARG A 515 -55.49 13.08 -1.00
CA ARG A 515 -55.60 14.46 -1.57
C ARG A 515 -54.76 15.65 -1.05
N ARG A 516 -53.81 16.05 -1.92
CA ARG A 516 -53.60 17.35 -2.62
C ARG A 516 -53.57 18.71 -1.85
N HIS A 517 -52.36 19.30 -1.89
CA HIS A 517 -51.96 20.62 -2.44
C HIS A 517 -52.10 21.96 -1.67
N LYS A 518 -51.00 22.75 -1.81
CA LYS A 518 -50.82 24.24 -1.72
C LYS A 518 -50.76 24.79 -0.28
N THR A 519 -49.98 25.79 0.14
CA THR A 519 -49.06 26.81 -0.43
C THR A 519 -48.39 27.56 0.74
N GLY A 520 -47.19 28.12 0.56
CA GLY A 520 -46.83 29.47 1.04
C GLY A 520 -46.37 29.71 2.49
N ALA A 521 -45.14 30.23 2.58
CA ALA A 521 -44.64 31.31 3.48
C ALA A 521 -44.56 31.13 5.01
N ALA A 522 -43.38 31.45 5.55
CA ALA A 522 -43.10 31.78 6.96
C ALA A 522 -43.68 33.17 7.33
N PRO A 523 -43.86 33.55 8.62
CA PRO A 523 -42.74 33.94 9.50
C PRO A 523 -42.91 33.61 11.01
N GLN A 524 -41.87 33.98 11.78
CA GLN A 524 -41.65 33.85 13.22
C GLN A 524 -42.64 34.62 14.12
N SER A 525 -42.98 34.07 15.29
CA SER A 525 -43.12 34.83 16.55
C SER A 525 -43.14 33.93 17.79
N TYR A 526 -42.63 34.49 18.89
CA TYR A 526 -42.26 33.94 20.18
C TYR A 526 -43.43 33.40 21.03
N LEU A 527 -43.16 32.42 21.91
CA LEU A 527 -43.98 32.15 23.10
C LEU A 527 -43.13 31.75 24.30
N THR A 528 -43.10 32.64 25.30
CA THR A 528 -42.88 32.41 26.73
C THR A 528 -44.03 31.58 27.33
N LEU A 529 -43.75 30.61 28.20
CA LEU A 529 -44.45 30.34 29.49
C LEU A 529 -44.05 28.98 30.13
N ASP A 530 -43.60 29.11 31.38
CA ASP A 530 -43.78 28.28 32.58
C ASP A 530 -43.22 26.86 32.74
N LEU A 531 -42.06 26.82 33.42
CA LEU A 531 -41.65 25.77 34.36
C LEU A 531 -42.42 25.94 35.69
N TYR A 532 -43.48 25.16 35.90
CA TYR A 532 -44.04 24.94 37.25
C TYR A 532 -44.68 23.53 37.35
N ALA A 533 -43.92 22.49 37.00
CA ALA A 533 -44.42 21.11 37.12
C ALA A 533 -43.31 20.04 37.27
N LEU A 534 -42.17 20.34 37.89
CA LEU A 534 -41.17 19.30 38.20
C LEU A 534 -40.46 19.53 39.56
N LYS A 535 -41.25 19.95 40.56
CA LYS A 535 -40.79 20.15 41.95
C LYS A 535 -41.28 19.07 42.92
N MET A 536 -41.83 17.97 42.40
CA MET A 536 -42.13 16.77 43.18
C MET A 536 -41.63 15.57 42.39
N LEU A 537 -40.48 14.99 42.79
CA LEU A 537 -40.23 13.53 42.76
C LEU A 537 -38.80 13.07 43.08
N THR A 538 -37.84 13.94 43.40
CA THR A 538 -36.55 13.47 43.92
C THR A 538 -36.00 14.47 44.94
N GLY A 539 -36.43 14.33 46.20
CA GLY A 539 -35.81 15.07 47.30
C GLY A 539 -34.41 14.54 47.54
N PHE A 540 -33.38 15.29 47.13
CA PHE A 540 -32.05 15.37 47.75
C PHE A 540 -31.32 16.61 47.22
N GLN A 541 -30.66 17.34 48.12
CA GLN A 541 -30.07 18.68 47.94
C GLN A 541 -28.90 18.70 46.94
N LEU A 542 -28.86 19.73 46.08
CA LEU A 542 -27.65 20.11 45.35
C LEU A 542 -26.99 21.28 46.06
N VAL A 543 -25.79 21.05 46.59
CA VAL A 543 -24.88 22.10 47.06
C VAL A 543 -24.25 22.77 45.82
N SER A 544 -24.30 24.10 45.81
CA SER A 544 -23.74 24.98 44.79
C SER A 544 -22.22 24.86 44.73
N VAL A 545 -21.66 24.50 43.57
CA VAL A 545 -20.27 24.84 43.21
C VAL A 545 -20.24 25.32 41.76
N THR A 546 -20.07 26.63 41.59
CA THR A 546 -19.67 27.31 40.36
C THR A 546 -18.21 27.01 40.07
N LEU A 547 -17.84 26.62 38.84
CA LEU A 547 -16.48 26.82 38.31
C LEU A 547 -16.43 26.78 36.78
N THR A 548 -15.62 27.70 36.27
CA THR A 548 -15.29 28.00 34.87
C THR A 548 -14.25 27.03 34.30
N SER A 549 -14.40 26.71 33.00
CA SER A 549 -13.37 26.21 32.06
C SER A 549 -12.36 25.16 32.55
N GLY A 550 -12.54 23.89 32.15
CA GLY A 550 -11.47 22.89 32.20
C GLY A 550 -11.98 21.45 32.14
N TRP A 551 -11.36 20.62 31.30
CA TRP A 551 -11.69 19.21 31.11
C TRP A 551 -11.49 18.38 32.38
N VAL A 552 -12.49 17.57 32.78
CA VAL A 552 -12.28 16.33 33.54
C VAL A 552 -13.32 15.28 33.12
N ALA A 553 -12.84 14.10 32.72
CA ALA A 553 -13.64 12.89 32.63
C ALA A 553 -13.83 12.32 34.05
N VAL A 554 -15.08 12.09 34.47
CA VAL A 554 -15.39 11.29 35.65
C VAL A 554 -16.06 10.00 35.21
N PHE A 555 -15.39 8.90 35.54
CA PHE A 555 -15.89 7.53 35.51
C PHE A 555 -17.10 7.39 36.43
N LEU A 556 -18.22 6.89 35.92
CA LEU A 556 -19.24 6.24 36.74
C LEU A 556 -19.48 4.85 36.15
N LYS A 557 -18.96 3.85 36.88
CA LYS A 557 -19.30 2.43 36.79
C LYS A 557 -20.80 2.25 37.11
N GLU A 558 -21.38 1.23 36.48
CA GLU A 558 -22.62 0.54 36.91
C GLU A 558 -23.95 1.31 36.78
N ASN A 559 -24.54 1.28 35.58
CA ASN A 559 -25.91 0.82 35.30
C ASN A 559 -26.33 1.13 33.85
N MET A 560 -26.54 0.10 33.01
CA MET A 560 -26.87 0.27 31.59
C MET A 560 -28.31 0.75 31.32
N GLY A 561 -29.22 0.72 32.30
CA GLY A 561 -30.62 1.11 32.11
C GLY A 561 -30.88 2.62 32.04
N LEU A 562 -30.16 3.43 32.82
CA LEU A 562 -30.47 4.86 32.98
C LEU A 562 -29.94 5.75 31.83
N ARG A 563 -28.91 5.27 31.09
CA ARG A 563 -28.35 5.99 29.93
C ARG A 563 -29.33 6.09 28.76
N TYR A 564 -30.19 5.08 28.57
CA TYR A 564 -31.13 5.08 27.45
C TYR A 564 -32.28 6.08 27.66
N PHE A 565 -32.77 6.19 28.90
CA PHE A 565 -33.91 7.04 29.23
C PHE A 565 -33.54 8.54 29.25
N LEU A 566 -32.37 8.90 29.81
CA LEU A 566 -31.87 10.28 29.82
C LEU A 566 -31.43 10.78 28.44
N SER A 567 -30.95 9.90 27.55
CA SER A 567 -30.60 10.29 26.17
C SER A 567 -31.82 10.73 25.35
N ARG A 568 -32.99 10.15 25.61
CA ARG A 568 -34.23 10.47 24.88
C ARG A 568 -34.93 11.72 25.38
N LEU A 569 -34.80 12.05 26.67
CA LEU A 569 -35.43 13.24 27.24
C LEU A 569 -34.65 14.54 26.98
N LEU A 570 -33.32 14.46 26.84
CA LEU A 570 -32.46 15.61 26.50
C LEU A 570 -32.44 15.96 24.99
N LEU A 571 -32.96 15.09 24.12
CA LEU A 571 -32.98 15.30 22.67
C LEU A 571 -34.22 16.05 22.14
N SER A 572 -35.20 16.40 22.99
CA SER A 572 -36.47 16.97 22.54
C SER A 572 -36.68 18.47 22.87
N ARG A 573 -35.76 19.13 23.56
CA ARG A 573 -35.98 20.51 24.06
C ARG A 573 -34.89 21.55 23.81
N PHE A 574 -33.91 21.27 22.97
CA PHE A 574 -33.07 22.32 22.39
C PHE A 574 -33.35 22.42 20.89
N PRO A 575 -33.69 23.60 20.34
CA PRO A 575 -33.51 23.82 18.93
C PRO A 575 -32.00 23.81 18.71
N PHE A 576 -31.44 22.62 18.49
CA PHE A 576 -30.17 22.50 17.82
C PHE A 576 -30.39 23.24 16.51
N VAL A 577 -29.78 24.43 16.40
CA VAL A 577 -29.29 24.91 15.12
C VAL A 577 -28.51 23.73 14.58
N CYS A 578 -29.17 22.95 13.71
CA CYS A 578 -28.54 21.89 12.97
C CYS A 578 -27.62 22.65 12.02
N LEU A 579 -26.43 23.01 12.51
CA LEU A 579 -25.28 23.28 11.67
C LEU A 579 -25.24 22.09 10.73
N ALA A 580 -25.70 22.30 9.50
CA ALA A 580 -25.70 21.29 8.47
C ALA A 580 -24.27 20.77 8.42
N ARG A 581 -24.05 19.58 8.99
CA ARG A 581 -22.71 18.96 9.02
C ARG A 581 -22.34 18.83 7.55
N GLY A 582 -21.41 19.66 7.09
CA GLY A 582 -21.00 19.69 5.70
C GLY A 582 -20.66 18.29 5.21
N LEU A 583 -20.89 18.02 3.92
CA LEU A 583 -20.58 16.74 3.27
C LEU A 583 -19.21 16.23 3.76
N LYS A 584 -19.19 15.11 4.52
CA LYS A 584 -17.96 14.51 5.06
C LYS A 584 -16.90 14.43 3.96
N LYS A 585 -15.76 15.09 4.14
CA LYS A 585 -14.69 15.16 3.12
C LYS A 585 -13.96 13.81 2.89
N HIS A 586 -14.24 12.81 3.72
CA HIS A 586 -13.58 11.50 3.71
C HIS A 586 -14.57 10.35 3.46
N LEU A 587 -14.12 9.33 2.73
CA LEU A 587 -14.86 8.08 2.51
C LEU A 587 -14.10 6.94 3.19
N LYS A 588 -14.75 6.19 4.10
CA LYS A 588 -14.16 4.97 4.66
C LYS A 588 -13.94 3.96 3.56
N ARG A 589 -12.79 3.28 3.55
CA ARG A 589 -12.43 2.34 2.49
C ARG A 589 -13.38 1.14 2.40
N LEU A 590 -13.93 0.70 3.53
CA LEU A 590 -14.98 -0.34 3.58
C LEU A 590 -16.22 0.02 2.74
N ASN A 591 -16.53 1.32 2.64
CA ASN A 591 -17.67 1.82 1.88
C ASN A 591 -17.31 2.16 0.42
N ALA A 592 -16.06 1.96 0.02
CA ALA A 592 -15.64 2.17 -1.35
C ALA A 592 -16.24 1.08 -2.26
N PRO A 593 -16.73 1.44 -3.46
CA PRO A 593 -17.26 0.46 -4.39
C PRO A 593 -16.24 -0.64 -4.75
N LYS A 594 -16.67 -1.91 -4.73
CA LYS A 594 -15.82 -3.09 -5.01
C LYS A 594 -15.06 -3.00 -6.34
N HIS A 595 -15.66 -2.36 -7.36
CA HIS A 595 -15.07 -2.21 -8.68
C HIS A 595 -13.90 -1.20 -8.74
N TRP A 596 -13.63 -0.46 -7.66
CA TRP A 596 -12.41 0.36 -7.52
C TRP A 596 -11.16 -0.47 -7.24
N MET A 597 -11.31 -1.78 -6.94
CA MET A 597 -10.20 -2.70 -6.69
C MET A 597 -9.14 -2.08 -5.76
N LEU A 598 -9.63 -1.46 -4.68
CA LEU A 598 -8.77 -0.98 -3.62
C LEU A 598 -8.46 -2.16 -2.72
N ASP A 599 -7.19 -2.33 -2.40
CA ASP A 599 -6.77 -3.26 -1.37
C ASP A 599 -7.42 -2.85 -0.04
N LYS A 600 -8.09 -3.81 0.60
CA LYS A 600 -8.76 -3.61 1.89
C LYS A 600 -7.76 -3.29 3.00
N LEU A 601 -6.50 -3.71 2.85
CA LEU A 601 -5.43 -3.55 3.86
C LEU A 601 -4.59 -2.27 3.67
N GLY A 602 -4.63 -1.61 2.51
CA GLY A 602 -3.81 -0.43 2.21
C GLY A 602 -4.26 0.90 2.85
N GLY A 603 -4.93 0.88 4.01
CA GLY A 603 -5.33 2.06 4.81
C GLY A 603 -6.84 2.27 5.02
N ALA A 604 -7.21 3.02 6.07
CA ALA A 604 -8.61 3.18 6.53
C ALA A 604 -9.53 3.99 5.59
N PHE A 605 -8.96 4.88 4.77
CA PHE A 605 -9.73 5.80 3.91
C PHE A 605 -9.52 5.52 2.42
N ALA A 606 -10.56 5.81 1.63
CA ALA A 606 -10.55 5.82 0.17
C ALA A 606 -10.79 7.25 -0.33
N PRO A 607 -10.32 7.60 -1.55
CA PRO A 607 -10.65 8.88 -2.16
C PRO A 607 -12.17 9.03 -2.30
N LYS A 608 -12.73 10.10 -1.76
CA LYS A 608 -14.15 10.43 -1.97
C LYS A 608 -14.26 11.16 -3.32
N PRO A 609 -15.05 10.68 -4.28
CA PRO A 609 -15.28 11.38 -5.54
C PRO A 609 -15.88 12.76 -5.27
N SER A 610 -15.41 13.76 -6.01
CA SER A 610 -16.01 15.10 -6.00
C SER A 610 -17.37 15.10 -6.69
N SER A 611 -18.15 16.16 -6.50
CA SER A 611 -19.39 16.36 -7.25
C SER A 611 -19.06 16.51 -8.73
N GLY A 612 -19.70 15.73 -9.60
CA GLY A 612 -19.40 15.72 -11.02
C GLY A 612 -20.42 14.95 -11.84
N PRO A 613 -20.10 14.64 -13.11
CA PRO A 613 -21.06 14.10 -14.09
C PRO A 613 -21.59 12.71 -13.75
N HIS A 614 -20.80 11.91 -13.01
CA HIS A 614 -21.12 10.51 -12.73
C HIS A 614 -21.43 10.28 -11.25
N LYS A 615 -22.34 9.33 -10.96
CA LYS A 615 -22.68 8.95 -9.58
C LYS A 615 -21.46 8.38 -8.87
N SER A 616 -21.35 8.62 -7.56
CA SER A 616 -20.22 8.13 -6.74
C SER A 616 -20.03 6.60 -6.78
N ARG A 617 -21.10 5.83 -6.99
CA ARG A 617 -21.08 4.36 -7.13
C ARG A 617 -20.86 3.85 -8.56
N GLU A 618 -20.81 4.74 -9.56
CA GLU A 618 -20.70 4.44 -10.99
C GLU A 618 -19.55 5.22 -11.65
N CYS A 619 -18.55 5.66 -10.85
CA CYS A 619 -17.38 6.39 -11.33
C CYS A 619 -16.09 5.79 -10.79
N LEU A 620 -14.96 6.20 -11.35
CA LEU A 620 -13.62 5.93 -10.89
C LEU A 620 -12.87 7.28 -10.76
N PRO A 621 -12.45 7.68 -9.55
CA PRO A 621 -11.70 8.92 -9.36
C PRO A 621 -10.37 8.95 -10.13
N LEU A 622 -9.99 10.12 -10.65
CA LEU A 622 -8.72 10.30 -11.39
C LEU A 622 -7.48 9.84 -10.61
N ILE A 623 -7.44 10.06 -9.29
CA ILE A 623 -6.37 9.55 -8.43
C ILE A 623 -6.25 8.03 -8.49
N LEU A 624 -7.35 7.28 -8.64
CA LEU A 624 -7.29 5.82 -8.78
C LEU A 624 -6.87 5.41 -10.19
N ILE A 625 -7.25 6.18 -11.21
CA ILE A 625 -6.81 5.96 -12.59
C ILE A 625 -5.30 6.12 -12.69
N LEU A 626 -4.76 7.27 -12.28
CA LEU A 626 -3.33 7.59 -12.39
C LEU A 626 -2.47 6.74 -11.45
N ARG A 627 -2.89 6.55 -10.18
CA ARG A 627 -2.09 5.85 -9.18
C ARG A 627 -2.25 4.34 -9.18
N ASN A 628 -3.50 3.86 -9.23
CA ASN A 628 -3.79 2.45 -9.02
C ASN A 628 -3.84 1.65 -10.33
N ARG A 629 -4.31 2.26 -11.44
CA ARG A 629 -4.46 1.57 -12.73
C ARG A 629 -3.26 1.78 -13.65
N LEU A 630 -2.95 3.03 -13.99
CA LEU A 630 -1.89 3.37 -14.94
C LEU A 630 -0.50 3.40 -14.29
N LYS A 631 -0.42 3.52 -12.97
CA LYS A 631 0.84 3.57 -12.18
C LYS A 631 1.77 4.74 -12.53
N TYR A 632 1.26 5.79 -13.18
CA TYR A 632 1.97 7.06 -13.41
C TYR A 632 2.35 7.79 -12.11
N ALA A 633 1.68 7.47 -11.01
CA ALA A 633 1.99 7.97 -9.68
C ALA A 633 1.91 6.84 -8.64
N LEU A 634 2.68 6.95 -7.58
CA LEU A 634 2.67 6.06 -6.42
C LEU A 634 1.95 6.71 -5.24
N THR A 635 2.06 8.03 -5.10
CA THR A 635 1.42 8.79 -4.01
C THR A 635 0.32 9.73 -4.50
N GLY A 636 -0.59 10.11 -3.59
CA GLY A 636 -1.61 11.12 -3.90
C GLY A 636 -1.04 12.53 -4.13
N ARG A 637 0.20 12.78 -3.69
CA ARG A 637 0.92 14.05 -3.92
C ARG A 637 1.47 14.10 -5.34
N GLU A 638 2.05 13.01 -5.84
CA GLU A 638 2.47 12.91 -7.25
C GLU A 638 1.30 13.04 -8.21
N VAL A 639 0.16 12.40 -7.92
CA VAL A 639 -1.07 12.60 -8.70
C VAL A 639 -1.45 14.08 -8.75
N LEU A 640 -1.35 14.79 -7.63
CA LEU A 640 -1.64 16.22 -7.60
C LEU A 640 -0.64 17.00 -8.46
N ALA A 641 0.66 16.68 -8.39
CA ALA A 641 1.67 17.32 -9.23
C ALA A 641 1.40 17.12 -10.73
N ILE A 642 1.10 15.88 -11.15
CA ILE A 642 0.75 15.56 -12.55
C ILE A 642 -0.48 16.34 -13.01
N LEU A 643 -1.51 16.44 -12.16
CA LEU A 643 -2.73 17.18 -12.48
C LEU A 643 -2.51 18.70 -12.50
N MET A 644 -1.63 19.23 -11.63
CA MET A 644 -1.29 20.66 -11.60
C MET A 644 -0.46 21.10 -12.81
N GLN A 645 0.31 20.18 -13.41
CA GLN A 645 0.99 20.39 -14.69
C GLN A 645 0.04 20.39 -15.90
N ARG A 646 -1.28 20.20 -15.69
CA ARG A 646 -2.33 20.29 -16.73
C ARG A 646 -2.18 19.29 -17.90
N HIS A 647 -1.44 18.19 -17.68
CA HIS A 647 -1.19 17.17 -18.71
C HIS A 647 -2.28 16.10 -18.86
N VAL A 648 -3.30 16.09 -17.99
CA VAL A 648 -4.36 15.07 -18.01
C VAL A 648 -5.67 15.70 -18.47
N LEU A 649 -6.23 15.18 -19.55
CA LEU A 649 -7.51 15.60 -20.09
C LEU A 649 -8.55 14.49 -19.90
N VAL A 650 -9.76 14.88 -19.52
CA VAL A 650 -10.94 14.00 -19.52
C VAL A 650 -11.96 14.60 -20.47
N ASP A 651 -12.33 13.84 -21.50
CA ASP A 651 -13.19 14.26 -22.62
C ASP A 651 -12.71 15.57 -23.27
N GLY A 652 -11.40 15.68 -23.53
CA GLY A 652 -10.78 16.86 -24.14
C GLY A 652 -10.63 18.08 -23.21
N LYS A 653 -11.05 17.99 -21.94
CA LYS A 653 -10.92 19.09 -20.96
C LYS A 653 -9.85 18.79 -19.93
N VAL A 654 -8.93 19.74 -19.72
CA VAL A 654 -7.89 19.65 -18.68
C VAL A 654 -8.54 19.54 -17.30
N ARG A 655 -8.11 18.54 -16.51
CA ARG A 655 -8.59 18.33 -15.14
C ARG A 655 -7.46 18.45 -14.14
N THR A 656 -7.65 19.30 -13.14
CA THR A 656 -6.73 19.48 -12.01
C THR A 656 -7.22 18.80 -10.72
N ASP A 657 -8.51 18.45 -10.66
CA ASP A 657 -9.12 17.79 -9.49
C ASP A 657 -8.79 16.29 -9.44
N LYS A 658 -7.99 15.89 -8.45
CA LYS A 658 -7.60 14.49 -8.21
C LYS A 658 -8.77 13.56 -7.91
N THR A 659 -9.88 14.08 -7.40
CA THR A 659 -11.08 13.31 -7.06
C THR A 659 -12.18 13.37 -8.12
N TYR A 660 -11.88 13.93 -9.30
CA TYR A 660 -12.83 14.05 -10.40
C TYR A 660 -13.42 12.67 -10.78
N PRO A 661 -14.77 12.52 -10.78
CA PRO A 661 -15.43 11.25 -11.03
C PRO A 661 -15.47 10.95 -12.54
N SER A 662 -14.56 10.12 -13.05
CA SER A 662 -14.60 9.64 -14.44
C SER A 662 -15.45 8.38 -14.53
N GLY A 663 -16.36 8.28 -15.50
CA GLY A 663 -17.36 7.21 -15.59
C GLY A 663 -17.27 6.38 -16.87
N PHE A 664 -18.30 5.55 -17.07
CA PHE A 664 -18.42 4.72 -18.27
C PHE A 664 -18.44 5.59 -19.54
N MET A 665 -17.67 5.19 -20.56
CA MET A 665 -17.45 5.90 -21.83
C MET A 665 -16.59 7.17 -21.79
N ASP A 666 -16.14 7.64 -20.63
CA ASP A 666 -15.23 8.79 -20.57
C ASP A 666 -13.88 8.45 -21.22
N VAL A 667 -13.32 9.42 -21.94
CA VAL A 667 -12.01 9.33 -22.58
C VAL A 667 -10.99 10.10 -21.76
N VAL A 668 -9.97 9.42 -21.25
CA VAL A 668 -8.85 10.00 -20.50
C VAL A 668 -7.63 10.05 -21.42
N SER A 669 -7.15 11.25 -21.76
CA SER A 669 -6.00 11.46 -22.65
C SER A 669 -4.85 12.10 -21.90
N ILE A 670 -3.63 11.62 -22.20
CA ILE A 670 -2.37 12.15 -21.67
C ILE A 670 -1.48 12.51 -22.86
N PRO A 671 -1.52 13.76 -23.36
CA PRO A 671 -0.79 14.15 -24.58
C PRO A 671 0.72 13.96 -24.48
N LYS A 672 1.29 14.10 -23.27
CA LYS A 672 2.74 13.97 -23.05
C LYS A 672 3.26 12.55 -23.32
N THR A 673 2.41 11.53 -23.14
CA THR A 673 2.76 10.12 -23.42
C THR A 673 2.13 9.61 -24.71
N ASN A 674 1.37 10.46 -25.41
CA ASN A 674 0.55 10.09 -26.57
C ASN A 674 -0.37 8.89 -26.33
N GLU A 675 -0.96 8.80 -25.13
CA GLU A 675 -1.86 7.71 -24.77
C GLU A 675 -3.27 8.22 -24.45
N SER A 676 -4.28 7.56 -25.04
CA SER A 676 -5.70 7.78 -24.75
C SER A 676 -6.37 6.49 -24.30
N PHE A 677 -7.22 6.60 -23.29
CA PHE A 677 -7.92 5.47 -22.67
C PHE A 677 -9.42 5.72 -22.55
N ARG A 678 -10.24 4.72 -22.91
CA ARG A 678 -11.69 4.72 -22.64
C ARG A 678 -12.01 3.88 -21.41
N LEU A 679 -12.88 4.39 -20.53
CA LEU A 679 -13.39 3.63 -19.40
C LEU A 679 -14.54 2.71 -19.84
N LEU A 680 -14.31 1.40 -19.79
CA LEU A 680 -15.32 0.36 -20.10
C LEU A 680 -15.51 -0.61 -18.92
N TYR A 681 -16.60 -1.36 -18.94
CA TYR A 681 -16.81 -2.46 -18.00
C TYR A 681 -16.23 -3.77 -18.54
N ASP A 682 -15.56 -4.51 -17.67
CA ASP A 682 -15.17 -5.90 -17.87
C ASP A 682 -16.34 -6.84 -17.54
N THR A 683 -16.33 -8.10 -18.00
CA THR A 683 -17.41 -9.09 -17.78
C THR A 683 -17.61 -9.47 -16.30
N LYS A 684 -16.61 -9.15 -15.46
CA LYS A 684 -16.68 -9.21 -13.99
C LYS A 684 -17.27 -7.94 -13.35
N GLY A 685 -17.78 -7.01 -14.17
CA GLY A 685 -18.37 -5.75 -13.74
C GLY A 685 -17.37 -4.75 -13.15
N ARG A 686 -16.11 -4.74 -13.60
CA ARG A 686 -15.06 -3.83 -13.09
C ARG A 686 -14.73 -2.77 -14.14
N PHE A 687 -14.32 -1.56 -13.73
CA PHE A 687 -13.80 -0.59 -14.70
C PHE A 687 -12.44 -1.03 -15.21
N ARG A 688 -12.30 -1.06 -16.54
CA ARG A 688 -11.06 -1.33 -17.27
C ARG A 688 -10.76 -0.15 -18.19
N LEU A 689 -9.51 0.29 -18.18
CA LEU A 689 -8.99 1.28 -19.12
C LEU A 689 -8.63 0.53 -20.40
N HIS A 690 -9.30 0.88 -21.49
CA HIS A 690 -9.03 0.33 -22.81
C HIS A 690 -8.27 1.38 -23.63
N SER A 691 -7.07 1.03 -24.09
CA SER A 691 -6.26 1.90 -24.94
C SER A 691 -6.98 2.14 -26.28
N LEU A 692 -7.01 3.39 -26.72
CA LEU A 692 -7.63 3.85 -27.95
C LEU A 692 -6.56 4.24 -28.97
N ARG A 693 -6.97 4.23 -30.24
CA ARG A 693 -6.29 4.91 -31.35
C ARG A 693 -6.74 6.38 -31.43
N ASP A 694 -5.96 7.23 -32.08
CA ASP A 694 -6.20 8.68 -32.13
C ASP A 694 -7.51 9.07 -32.81
N ASP A 695 -8.02 8.25 -33.74
CA ASP A 695 -9.31 8.42 -34.41
C ASP A 695 -10.50 8.15 -33.48
N GLU A 696 -10.41 7.11 -32.64
CA GLU A 696 -11.42 6.80 -31.63
C GLU A 696 -11.38 7.74 -30.42
N ALA A 697 -10.25 8.39 -30.15
CA ALA A 697 -10.10 9.35 -29.05
C ALA A 697 -10.87 10.66 -29.27
N LYS A 698 -11.17 11.01 -30.54
CA LYS A 698 -11.87 12.25 -30.91
C LYS A 698 -13.36 12.26 -30.58
N PHE A 699 -13.97 11.08 -30.41
CA PHE A 699 -15.40 10.99 -30.16
C PHE A 699 -15.76 10.12 -28.95
N LYS A 700 -16.96 10.35 -28.43
CA LYS A 700 -17.56 9.62 -27.32
C LYS A 700 -19.00 9.27 -27.62
N LEU A 701 -19.46 8.10 -27.16
CA LEU A 701 -20.88 7.76 -27.19
C LEU A 701 -21.56 8.19 -25.89
N CYS A 702 -22.70 8.87 -26.00
CA CYS A 702 -23.51 9.31 -24.87
C CYS A 702 -24.94 8.83 -25.00
N LYS A 703 -25.47 8.14 -23.99
CA LYS A 703 -26.89 7.76 -23.93
C LYS A 703 -27.76 8.96 -23.56
N VAL A 704 -28.85 9.16 -24.29
CA VAL A 704 -29.84 10.21 -24.05
C VAL A 704 -30.75 9.79 -22.91
N ARG A 705 -30.80 10.60 -21.85
CA ARG A 705 -31.61 10.34 -20.65
C ARG A 705 -33.00 10.94 -20.79
N SER A 706 -33.11 12.14 -21.33
CA SER A 706 -34.37 12.84 -21.55
C SER A 706 -34.22 13.88 -22.65
N VAL A 707 -35.28 14.09 -23.41
CA VAL A 707 -35.43 15.20 -24.35
C VAL A 707 -36.55 16.08 -23.82
N GLN A 708 -36.30 17.38 -23.68
CA GLN A 708 -37.21 18.35 -23.06
C GLN A 708 -37.14 19.69 -23.80
N PHE A 709 -38.15 20.53 -23.63
CA PHE A 709 -38.14 21.91 -24.12
C PHE A 709 -37.79 22.86 -22.98
N GLY A 710 -36.85 23.77 -23.24
CA GLY A 710 -36.38 24.76 -22.27
C GLY A 710 -37.19 26.04 -22.27
N GLN A 711 -36.72 27.03 -21.50
CA GLN A 711 -37.26 28.38 -21.56
C GLN A 711 -37.20 28.89 -23.02
N LYS A 712 -38.30 29.49 -23.50
CA LYS A 712 -38.50 29.92 -24.90
C LYS A 712 -38.72 28.79 -25.92
N GLY A 713 -39.09 27.58 -25.50
CA GLY A 713 -39.47 26.50 -26.42
C GLY A 713 -38.30 25.85 -27.18
N ILE A 714 -37.06 26.09 -26.75
CA ILE A 714 -35.87 25.52 -27.39
C ILE A 714 -35.72 24.04 -26.95
N PRO A 715 -35.70 23.06 -27.88
CA PRO A 715 -35.46 21.67 -27.52
C PRO A 715 -34.02 21.47 -27.04
N TYR A 716 -33.87 20.72 -25.96
CA TYR A 716 -32.57 20.26 -25.46
C TYR A 716 -32.65 18.79 -25.03
N LEU A 717 -31.53 18.09 -25.15
CA LEU A 717 -31.37 16.76 -24.58
C LEU A 717 -30.39 16.78 -23.42
N ASN A 718 -30.63 15.87 -22.46
CA ASN A 718 -29.72 15.60 -21.36
C ASN A 718 -29.10 14.22 -21.55
N THR A 719 -27.79 14.15 -21.48
CA THR A 719 -27.04 12.90 -21.58
C THR A 719 -26.82 12.26 -20.22
N TYR A 720 -26.45 10.97 -20.21
CA TYR A 720 -26.08 10.23 -19.00
C TYR A 720 -24.89 10.85 -18.25
N ASP A 721 -23.92 11.43 -18.97
CA ASP A 721 -22.74 12.11 -18.40
C ASP A 721 -23.02 13.57 -18.01
N GLY A 722 -24.29 13.96 -17.87
CA GLY A 722 -24.68 15.26 -17.33
C GLY A 722 -24.47 16.45 -18.26
N ARG A 723 -24.33 16.24 -19.58
CA ARG A 723 -24.29 17.32 -20.57
C ARG A 723 -25.71 17.69 -21.01
N THR A 724 -25.89 18.97 -21.31
CA THR A 724 -27.11 19.50 -21.93
C THR A 724 -26.77 20.00 -23.32
N ILE A 725 -27.35 19.39 -24.35
CA ILE A 725 -27.13 19.75 -25.75
C ILE A 725 -28.41 20.38 -26.29
N ARG A 726 -28.30 21.60 -26.81
CA ARG A 726 -29.43 22.33 -27.41
C ARG A 726 -29.54 22.01 -28.89
N TYR A 727 -30.75 22.15 -29.43
CA TYR A 727 -31.05 21.87 -30.83
C TYR A 727 -30.69 20.44 -31.29
N PRO A 728 -31.11 19.39 -30.54
CA PRO A 728 -30.94 18.03 -31.02
C PRO A 728 -31.84 17.76 -32.23
N ASP A 729 -31.44 16.81 -33.07
CA ASP A 729 -32.27 16.31 -34.17
C ASP A 729 -33.61 15.77 -33.62
N PRO A 730 -34.76 16.13 -34.20
CA PRO A 730 -36.09 15.65 -33.77
C PRO A 730 -36.24 14.12 -33.74
N LEU A 731 -35.42 13.39 -34.49
CA LEU A 731 -35.43 11.93 -34.53
C LEU A 731 -34.82 11.27 -33.28
N ILE A 732 -34.06 12.02 -32.48
CA ILE A 732 -33.39 11.51 -31.27
C ILE A 732 -34.39 11.42 -30.12
N LYS A 733 -34.59 10.22 -29.58
CA LYS A 733 -35.48 9.94 -28.45
C LYS A 733 -34.70 9.55 -27.20
N ALA A 734 -35.42 9.50 -26.07
CA ALA A 734 -34.85 8.98 -24.83
C ALA A 734 -34.43 7.51 -24.99
N ASN A 735 -33.30 7.14 -24.39
CA ASN A 735 -32.57 5.87 -24.51
C ASN A 735 -31.74 5.66 -25.78
N ASP A 736 -31.85 6.54 -26.78
CA ASP A 736 -30.95 6.51 -27.94
C ASP A 736 -29.52 6.87 -27.53
N THR A 737 -28.55 6.50 -28.37
CA THR A 737 -27.14 6.82 -28.14
C THR A 737 -26.62 7.76 -29.21
N ILE A 738 -26.10 8.91 -28.81
CA ILE A 738 -25.50 9.89 -29.71
C ILE A 738 -23.97 9.70 -29.75
N LYS A 739 -23.39 9.91 -30.93
CA LYS A 739 -21.95 10.04 -31.14
C LYS A 739 -21.59 11.52 -31.08
N LEU A 740 -20.86 11.88 -30.04
CA LEU A 740 -20.45 13.25 -29.74
C LEU A 740 -18.98 13.43 -30.11
N ASP A 741 -18.69 14.42 -30.95
CA ASP A 741 -17.32 14.87 -31.19
C ASP A 741 -16.83 15.71 -29.99
N LEU A 742 -15.67 15.36 -29.43
CA LEU A 742 -15.11 16.00 -28.25
C LEU A 742 -14.44 17.34 -28.57
N GLU A 743 -13.99 17.55 -29.81
CA GLU A 743 -13.39 18.82 -30.24
C GLU A 743 -14.46 19.90 -30.36
N ASN A 744 -15.51 19.61 -31.16
CA ASN A 744 -16.56 20.58 -31.46
C ASN A 744 -17.75 20.54 -30.49
N ASN A 745 -17.84 19.51 -29.62
CA ASN A 745 -18.99 19.25 -28.74
C ASN A 745 -20.34 19.19 -29.49
N LYS A 746 -20.34 18.72 -30.75
CA LYS A 746 -21.52 18.55 -31.60
C LYS A 746 -21.86 17.08 -31.82
N ILE A 747 -23.14 16.81 -32.04
CA ILE A 747 -23.64 15.46 -32.38
C ILE A 747 -23.25 15.19 -33.84
N VAL A 748 -22.49 14.12 -34.06
CA VAL A 748 -22.07 13.68 -35.40
C VAL A 748 -23.08 12.71 -35.98
N ASP A 749 -23.54 11.75 -35.16
CA ASP A 749 -24.46 10.70 -35.56
C ASP A 749 -25.21 10.15 -34.33
N PHE A 750 -26.26 9.36 -34.53
CA PHE A 750 -27.00 8.71 -33.44
C PHE A 750 -27.50 7.31 -33.81
N ILE A 751 -27.61 6.45 -32.79
CA ILE A 751 -28.14 5.10 -32.89
C ILE A 751 -29.44 5.06 -32.11
N LYS A 752 -30.52 4.68 -32.82
CA LYS A 752 -31.80 4.39 -32.19
C LYS A 752 -31.68 3.17 -31.29
N PHE A 753 -32.27 3.27 -30.13
CA PHE A 753 -32.48 2.10 -29.28
C PHE A 753 -33.56 1.25 -29.95
N ASP A 754 -33.16 0.33 -30.84
CA ASP A 754 -34.04 -0.66 -31.52
C ASP A 754 -33.48 -2.10 -31.44
N VAL A 755 -34.34 -3.09 -31.78
CA VAL A 755 -33.96 -4.51 -31.90
C VAL A 755 -32.94 -4.67 -33.03
N GLY A 756 -31.96 -5.56 -32.86
CA GLY A 756 -30.92 -5.82 -33.85
C GLY A 756 -29.64 -4.97 -33.70
N ASN A 757 -29.61 -4.00 -32.78
CA ASN A 757 -28.41 -3.22 -32.47
C ASN A 757 -27.57 -3.84 -31.34
N VAL A 758 -26.25 -3.68 -31.42
CA VAL A 758 -25.31 -4.13 -30.38
C VAL A 758 -25.34 -3.20 -29.17
N VAL A 759 -25.43 -3.82 -28.00
CA VAL A 759 -25.49 -3.17 -26.70
C VAL A 759 -24.45 -3.73 -25.73
N MET A 760 -24.01 -2.88 -24.81
CA MET A 760 -23.26 -3.27 -23.62
C MET A 760 -24.12 -3.08 -22.38
N VAL A 761 -24.07 -4.05 -21.47
CA VAL A 761 -24.78 -3.99 -20.19
C VAL A 761 -23.97 -3.19 -19.16
N THR A 762 -24.56 -2.12 -18.62
CA THR A 762 -23.91 -1.20 -17.66
C THR A 762 -24.29 -1.49 -16.20
N GLY A 763 -25.29 -2.32 -15.93
CA GLY A 763 -25.79 -2.62 -14.58
C GLY A 763 -26.33 -4.04 -14.39
N GLY A 764 -26.53 -4.46 -13.14
CA GLY A 764 -27.04 -5.80 -12.79
C GLY A 764 -25.99 -6.93 -12.84
N ARG A 765 -26.44 -8.19 -12.72
CA ARG A 765 -25.59 -9.40 -12.70
C ARG A 765 -24.81 -9.62 -14.00
N ASN A 766 -25.33 -9.09 -15.11
CA ASN A 766 -24.78 -9.23 -16.47
C ASN A 766 -23.91 -8.03 -16.90
N ARG A 767 -23.52 -7.14 -15.97
CA ARG A 767 -22.70 -5.96 -16.28
C ARG A 767 -21.39 -6.31 -16.99
N GLY A 768 -21.08 -5.59 -18.06
CA GLY A 768 -19.91 -5.78 -18.92
C GLY A 768 -20.10 -6.81 -20.04
N ARG A 769 -21.25 -7.48 -20.11
CA ARG A 769 -21.61 -8.31 -21.27
C ARG A 769 -21.97 -7.46 -22.47
N VAL A 770 -21.61 -7.92 -23.67
CA VAL A 770 -21.95 -7.31 -24.96
C VAL A 770 -22.74 -8.30 -25.80
N GLY A 771 -23.78 -7.82 -26.47
CA GLY A 771 -24.60 -8.64 -27.36
C GLY A 771 -25.59 -7.80 -28.18
N VAL A 772 -26.38 -8.47 -29.02
CA VAL A 772 -27.40 -7.87 -29.88
C VAL A 772 -28.76 -7.97 -29.20
N ILE A 773 -29.55 -6.89 -29.23
CA ILE A 773 -30.93 -6.94 -28.72
C ILE A 773 -31.78 -7.83 -29.63
N LYS A 774 -32.43 -8.84 -29.06
CA LYS A 774 -33.35 -9.74 -29.77
C LYS A 774 -34.81 -9.40 -29.56
N ASN A 775 -35.20 -9.19 -28.31
CA ASN A 775 -36.59 -8.94 -27.96
C ASN A 775 -36.71 -7.90 -26.84
N ARG A 776 -37.85 -7.21 -26.80
CA ARG A 776 -38.23 -6.24 -25.77
C ARG A 776 -39.60 -6.58 -25.22
N GLU A 777 -39.63 -6.89 -23.93
CA GLU A 777 -40.85 -7.26 -23.23
C GLU A 777 -41.25 -6.16 -22.26
N LYS A 778 -42.43 -5.58 -22.53
CA LYS A 778 -43.02 -4.54 -21.69
C LYS A 778 -44.18 -5.12 -20.91
N HIS A 779 -43.92 -5.47 -19.65
CA HIS A 779 -44.97 -5.87 -18.71
C HIS A 779 -45.59 -4.64 -18.03
N LYS A 780 -46.93 -4.60 -17.96
CA LYS A 780 -47.64 -3.51 -17.26
C LYS A 780 -47.38 -3.61 -15.75
N GLY A 781 -46.70 -2.60 -15.18
CA GLY A 781 -46.43 -2.49 -13.75
C GLY A 781 -45.02 -2.92 -13.31
N THR A 782 -44.22 -3.52 -14.18
CA THR A 782 -42.82 -3.90 -13.91
C THR A 782 -41.85 -3.25 -14.90
N PHE A 783 -40.55 -3.42 -14.69
CA PHE A 783 -39.51 -2.83 -15.55
C PHE A 783 -39.49 -3.50 -16.93
N GLU A 784 -39.29 -2.72 -17.98
CA GLU A 784 -39.10 -3.24 -19.34
C GLU A 784 -37.85 -4.13 -19.41
N THR A 785 -38.03 -5.37 -19.87
CA THR A 785 -37.00 -6.40 -19.93
C THR A 785 -36.52 -6.55 -21.37
N ILE A 786 -35.20 -6.55 -21.53
CA ILE A 786 -34.51 -6.60 -22.81
C ILE A 786 -33.76 -7.92 -22.88
N HIS A 787 -34.06 -8.72 -23.89
CA HIS A 787 -33.37 -9.97 -24.19
C HIS A 787 -32.21 -9.68 -25.13
N VAL A 788 -31.01 -10.09 -24.72
CA VAL A 788 -29.76 -9.84 -25.44
C VAL A 788 -29.07 -11.16 -25.73
N GLN A 789 -28.63 -11.36 -26.97
CA GLN A 789 -27.85 -12.51 -27.40
C GLN A 789 -26.39 -12.10 -27.62
N ASP A 790 -25.44 -12.80 -27.02
CA ASP A 790 -24.01 -12.57 -27.25
C ASP A 790 -23.51 -13.18 -28.57
N ALA A 791 -22.26 -12.91 -28.93
CA ALA A 791 -21.66 -13.44 -30.16
C ALA A 791 -21.45 -14.97 -30.16
N THR A 792 -21.58 -15.63 -29.01
CA THR A 792 -21.51 -17.09 -28.85
C THR A 792 -22.89 -17.75 -28.84
N GLY A 793 -23.96 -16.97 -29.00
CA GLY A 793 -25.33 -17.47 -29.03
C GLY A 793 -26.02 -17.56 -27.66
N HIS A 794 -25.34 -17.22 -26.56
CA HIS A 794 -25.96 -17.23 -25.24
C HIS A 794 -26.94 -16.06 -25.09
N GLU A 795 -28.16 -16.38 -24.67
CA GLU A 795 -29.20 -15.40 -24.42
C GLU A 795 -29.32 -15.08 -22.93
N PHE A 796 -29.51 -13.81 -22.61
CA PHE A 796 -29.77 -13.36 -21.25
C PHE A 796 -30.65 -12.10 -21.23
N ALA A 797 -31.43 -11.99 -20.16
CA ALA A 797 -32.32 -10.84 -19.94
C ALA A 797 -31.69 -9.78 -19.03
N THR A 798 -32.04 -8.51 -19.26
CA THR A 798 -31.69 -7.39 -18.37
C THR A 798 -32.73 -6.27 -18.44
N ARG A 799 -32.73 -5.34 -17.49
CA ARG A 799 -33.66 -4.19 -17.49
C ARG A 799 -33.19 -3.14 -18.48
N LEU A 800 -34.13 -2.44 -19.14
CA LEU A 800 -33.88 -1.32 -20.05
C LEU A 800 -32.83 -0.31 -19.53
N GLY A 801 -32.94 0.05 -18.24
CA GLY A 801 -32.05 1.02 -17.60
C GLY A 801 -30.58 0.60 -17.54
N ASN A 802 -30.29 -0.70 -17.65
CA ASN A 802 -28.95 -1.28 -17.60
C ASN A 802 -28.34 -1.51 -18.98
N VAL A 803 -28.99 -1.08 -20.07
CA VAL A 803 -28.55 -1.31 -21.44
C VAL A 803 -28.03 -0.02 -22.07
N PHE A 804 -26.88 -0.09 -22.73
CA PHE A 804 -26.28 1.02 -23.47
C PHE A 804 -25.96 0.56 -24.90
N THR A 805 -26.51 1.24 -25.90
CA THR A 805 -26.25 0.91 -27.32
C THR A 805 -24.87 1.40 -27.74
N ILE A 806 -24.07 0.52 -28.32
CA ILE A 806 -22.68 0.84 -28.70
C ILE A 806 -22.42 0.70 -30.20
N GLY A 807 -23.38 0.21 -30.99
CA GLY A 807 -23.23 0.06 -32.43
C GLY A 807 -24.55 -0.20 -33.15
N LYS A 808 -24.51 -0.05 -34.48
CA LYS A 808 -25.62 -0.31 -35.40
C LYS A 808 -25.48 -1.70 -36.01
N GLY A 809 -26.55 -2.49 -36.01
CA GLY A 809 -26.48 -3.90 -36.41
C GLY A 809 -25.54 -4.68 -35.49
N THR A 810 -24.74 -5.58 -36.04
CA THR A 810 -23.78 -6.45 -35.32
C THR A 810 -22.40 -5.82 -35.07
N LYS A 811 -22.14 -4.62 -35.61
CA LYS A 811 -20.82 -3.97 -35.52
C LYS A 811 -20.81 -2.86 -34.46
N PRO A 812 -19.98 -2.97 -33.40
CA PRO A 812 -19.80 -1.89 -32.43
C PRO A 812 -19.05 -0.71 -33.07
N TRP A 813 -19.40 0.52 -32.68
CA TRP A 813 -18.69 1.76 -33.07
C TRP A 813 -17.45 2.03 -32.22
N ILE A 814 -17.23 1.23 -31.19
CA ILE A 814 -16.11 1.37 -30.25
C ILE A 814 -15.31 0.08 -30.21
N SER A 815 -14.00 0.20 -29.99
CA SER A 815 -13.16 -0.93 -29.67
C SER A 815 -13.53 -1.55 -28.31
N LEU A 816 -13.54 -2.88 -28.26
CA LEU A 816 -13.93 -3.65 -27.08
C LEU A 816 -12.71 -4.30 -26.40
N PRO A 817 -12.75 -4.48 -25.07
CA PRO A 817 -11.65 -5.11 -24.33
C PRO A 817 -11.50 -6.62 -24.68
N LYS A 818 -10.34 -7.20 -24.33
CA LYS A 818 -10.02 -8.62 -24.54
C LYS A 818 -11.18 -9.51 -24.04
N GLY A 819 -11.71 -10.35 -24.93
CA GLY A 819 -12.88 -11.19 -24.68
C GLY A 819 -14.19 -10.69 -25.29
N LYS A 820 -14.20 -9.53 -26.00
CA LYS A 820 -15.34 -8.99 -26.75
C LYS A 820 -16.66 -8.88 -25.95
N GLY A 821 -16.57 -8.82 -24.62
CA GLY A 821 -17.74 -8.79 -23.73
C GLY A 821 -18.45 -10.13 -23.54
N ILE A 822 -17.83 -11.25 -23.93
CA ILE A 822 -18.36 -12.61 -23.69
C ILE A 822 -17.93 -13.06 -22.29
N LYS A 823 -18.90 -13.43 -21.46
CA LYS A 823 -18.62 -13.96 -20.11
C LYS A 823 -18.77 -15.47 -20.15
N LEU A 824 -17.64 -16.14 -20.08
CA LEU A 824 -17.53 -17.60 -20.00
C LEU A 824 -18.22 -18.14 -18.74
N SER A 825 -18.69 -19.38 -18.82
CA SER A 825 -19.13 -20.13 -17.65
C SER A 825 -17.94 -20.44 -16.72
N ILE A 826 -18.22 -20.81 -15.46
CA ILE A 826 -17.16 -21.17 -14.49
C ILE A 826 -16.33 -22.35 -15.02
N ILE A 827 -17.00 -23.31 -15.67
CA ILE A 827 -16.39 -24.52 -16.25
C ILE A 827 -15.52 -24.14 -17.46
N GLU A 828 -15.98 -23.25 -18.33
CA GLU A 828 -15.20 -22.76 -19.47
C GLU A 828 -13.98 -21.93 -19.04
N GLU A 829 -14.11 -21.11 -17.99
CA GLU A 829 -12.99 -20.33 -17.44
C GLU A 829 -11.94 -21.27 -16.82
N ALA A 830 -12.35 -22.36 -16.17
CA ALA A 830 -11.46 -23.40 -15.64
C ALA A 830 -10.73 -24.16 -16.76
N LYS A 831 -11.45 -24.65 -17.77
CA LYS A 831 -10.87 -25.33 -18.94
C LYS A 831 -9.87 -24.44 -19.68
N LYS A 832 -10.17 -23.15 -19.83
CA LYS A 832 -9.26 -22.18 -20.47
C LYS A 832 -7.98 -21.93 -19.65
N ARG A 833 -8.05 -21.98 -18.31
CA ARG A 833 -6.87 -21.88 -17.45
C ARG A 833 -6.00 -23.12 -17.54
N LEU A 834 -6.61 -24.31 -17.53
CA LEU A 834 -5.93 -25.60 -17.70
C LEU A 834 -5.21 -25.69 -19.05
N ALA A 835 -5.86 -25.26 -20.14
CA ALA A 835 -5.24 -25.21 -21.45
C ALA A 835 -4.06 -24.22 -21.48
N ALA A 836 -4.19 -23.05 -20.85
CA ALA A 836 -3.11 -22.05 -20.80
C ALA A 836 -1.91 -22.50 -19.95
N SER A 837 -2.12 -23.28 -18.88
CA SER A 837 -1.02 -23.87 -18.10
C SER A 837 -0.31 -24.98 -18.87
N GLN A 838 -1.02 -25.77 -19.67
CA GLN A 838 -0.45 -26.81 -20.52
C GLN A 838 0.34 -26.27 -21.73
N THR A 839 0.11 -25.01 -22.14
CA THR A 839 0.87 -24.39 -23.23
C THR A 839 2.09 -23.60 -22.73
N ALA A 840 2.20 -23.40 -21.42
CA ALA A 840 3.29 -22.65 -20.78
C ALA A 840 4.32 -23.57 -20.09
N ALA A 841 3.99 -24.85 -19.94
CA ALA A 841 4.93 -25.96 -19.75
C ALA A 841 5.37 -26.46 -21.13
#